data_AF-A0A552ERA5-F1
#
_entry.id   AF-A0A552ERA5-F1
#
_cell.length_a   1.000
_cell.length_b   1.000
_cell.length_c   1.000
_cell.angle_alpha   90.00
_cell.angle_beta   90.00
_cell.angle_gamma   90.00
#
_symmetry.space_group_name_H-M   'P 1'
#
loop_
_entity.id
_entity.type
_entity.pdbx_description
1 polymer ?
#
loop_
_entity_poly.entity_id
_entity_poly.type
_entity_poly.pdbx_seq_one_letter_code
_entity_poly.pdbx_strand_id
1 'polypeptide(L)'
;MPQFQPDRALEIVAPKYGTAYRIGGRLLLTCRHLFDNSNDCKVRLRSASNYSDKQDIDAKVIWKAPDNIDIALVELPETIETCDPVGFGLLPDASSTQKVKFDFLGFPLFLRYVEDEIKYATRLHIEGTIDVSNRAPHNRLLLNIKDSKEIQPTDEQLERLAEDQSPWQGTSGSAIVCYGLVIGVQSKQPIRDRPASLEAESLARVYDNPEWCEILENHDIDPEPKPVISASLKSSSYRNQAPPKPSYFVERPEVSIELKKLLLSETTEKTGTLVISAIYGLGGIGKSTLAAALAQEKEVQAFFPDGIFWATLGQQPDILSFLHGWIQALGDYNFKPTGIDAASLHLRTLLADKKALLVVDDLWNVEDIDPFRVAVNQCKLLVTTREVPVKGAIRYDLDVMTESQSLALLTGYLKHELNLLDQKQAKILAKIVGYLPLALELTAAQIEDGIPWAELIEDLQAEIAHLEILDRLEAGDTANEEKRKHYSLIACFNLSLKRLNGQRLRQFSWLGVLPDDVTITEKMAATLWDCPVREARQTLRYLRGKALLLTGVSSELLTSYRVHDLLHDLARNLLVVSPNPETDYQLPGLGLSMAEAHQQLLQRYQRQINISPLTPLEKGGKEVEVPLEKGGKEVEVPLEKERSPLTPLEKGGKEVEVPLSKGDLGGSNWHTLADDGYIYNHLLWHLEKAGQIAQIHQLLREETAEGHNGWYSQCEREGKTAIFIKDVSRAWQLAEEHFIENKSESMGLQVRYALITTSLNSLAANIPPELIAALIKQEIWTPAQGLAYVRQSQDDKKQAEGLMAISPYLSPTLLPEALAVARGIGDEYLRAEVLTGLAPHLPEILPEALEVARGIGDESYRAEALTGLAPHLPESLLPEALEIARGIGNEDYRAGALTGLAPHLPESLLPEALAVARGIGDESSRARALTELAPHLPESLLPEALAVARGIGYESYRATALTGLAPHLPISLLPEALEIARAIGDKSDRVEA
;
A
#
# COMPACT_ATOMS: atom_id res chain seq x y z
N MET A 1 -15.48 1.28 6.51
CA MET A 1 -16.02 1.70 5.19
C MET A 1 -17.47 2.11 5.37
N PRO A 2 -17.97 3.20 4.78
CA PRO A 2 -19.39 3.52 4.88
C PRO A 2 -20.20 2.49 4.08
N GLN A 3 -20.96 1.66 4.80
CA GLN A 3 -21.95 0.73 4.23
C GLN A 3 -23.20 1.52 3.79
N PHE A 4 -24.08 0.91 2.98
CA PHE A 4 -25.39 1.49 2.67
C PHE A 4 -26.14 1.85 3.98
N GLN A 5 -26.70 3.05 4.05
CA GLN A 5 -27.34 3.61 5.26
C GLN A 5 -28.86 3.66 5.07
N PRO A 6 -29.60 2.57 5.43
CA PRO A 6 -31.04 2.44 5.16
C PRO A 6 -31.92 3.42 5.95
N ASP A 7 -31.40 3.99 7.03
CA ASP A 7 -32.03 4.99 7.90
C ASP A 7 -32.17 6.37 7.22
N ARG A 8 -31.41 6.63 6.15
CA ARG A 8 -31.53 7.87 5.36
C ARG A 8 -32.71 7.91 4.40
N ALA A 9 -33.36 6.78 4.15
CA ALA A 9 -34.49 6.70 3.23
C ALA A 9 -35.80 7.08 3.92
N LEU A 10 -36.49 8.06 3.35
CA LEU A 10 -37.72 8.66 3.88
C LEU A 10 -38.87 8.50 2.89
N GLU A 11 -40.10 8.49 3.41
CA GLU A 11 -41.33 8.36 2.62
C GLU A 11 -41.86 9.76 2.25
N ILE A 12 -42.02 10.03 0.95
CA ILE A 12 -42.77 11.19 0.46
C ILE A 12 -44.25 10.80 0.45
N VAL A 13 -45.07 11.51 1.21
CA VAL A 13 -46.51 11.21 1.36
C VAL A 13 -47.40 12.13 0.51
N ALA A 14 -46.92 13.32 0.15
CA ALA A 14 -47.61 14.26 -0.73
C ALA A 14 -46.59 15.14 -1.50
N PRO A 15 -46.88 15.57 -2.75
CA PRO A 15 -48.16 15.45 -3.46
C PRO A 15 -48.37 14.08 -4.14
N LYS A 16 -47.29 13.37 -4.48
CA LYS A 16 -47.34 11.97 -4.95
C LYS A 16 -46.51 11.09 -4.03
N TYR A 17 -46.95 9.85 -3.88
CA TYR A 17 -46.29 8.87 -3.04
C TYR A 17 -44.96 8.41 -3.65
N GLY A 18 -43.88 8.46 -2.88
CA GLY A 18 -42.54 8.12 -3.35
C GLY A 18 -41.53 7.98 -2.20
N THR A 19 -40.25 7.88 -2.57
CA THR A 19 -39.12 7.79 -1.65
C THR A 19 -38.19 8.98 -1.84
N ALA A 20 -37.55 9.43 -0.76
CA ALA A 20 -36.46 10.38 -0.80
C ALA A 20 -35.29 9.85 0.03
N TYR A 21 -34.07 10.30 -0.27
CA TYR A 21 -32.88 9.89 0.47
C TYR A 21 -32.14 11.10 1.02
N ARG A 22 -31.79 11.06 2.30
CA ARG A 22 -31.10 12.17 2.98
C ARG A 22 -29.62 12.21 2.62
N ILE A 23 -29.22 13.21 1.84
CA ILE A 23 -27.87 13.34 1.28
C ILE A 23 -26.91 14.18 2.14
N GLY A 24 -27.42 14.92 3.12
CA GLY A 24 -26.61 15.63 4.11
C GLY A 24 -27.48 16.64 4.85
N GLY A 25 -27.10 17.02 6.07
CA GLY A 25 -27.73 18.11 6.83
C GLY A 25 -29.26 18.07 6.73
N ARG A 26 -29.86 18.96 5.94
CA ARG A 26 -31.32 19.07 5.73
C ARG A 26 -31.80 18.67 4.33
N LEU A 27 -30.89 18.23 3.46
CA LEU A 27 -31.14 18.07 2.04
C LEU A 27 -31.49 16.62 1.68
N LEU A 28 -32.55 16.47 0.90
CA LEU A 28 -33.07 15.19 0.39
C LEU A 28 -32.96 15.15 -1.13
N LEU A 29 -32.55 14.00 -1.64
CA LEU A 29 -32.51 13.66 -3.05
C LEU A 29 -33.70 12.78 -3.43
N THR A 30 -34.38 13.08 -4.54
CA THR A 30 -35.54 12.32 -5.03
C THR A 30 -35.83 12.62 -6.52
N CYS A 31 -36.95 12.12 -7.06
CA CYS A 31 -37.35 12.32 -8.45
C CYS A 31 -38.19 13.58 -8.67
N ARG A 32 -38.01 14.23 -9.82
CA ARG A 32 -38.78 15.43 -10.23
C ARG A 32 -40.26 15.14 -10.42
N HIS A 33 -40.63 14.02 -11.03
CA HIS A 33 -42.02 13.70 -11.39
C HIS A 33 -42.96 13.48 -10.19
N LEU A 34 -42.41 13.28 -8.99
CA LEU A 34 -43.18 13.21 -7.74
C LEU A 34 -43.80 14.55 -7.37
N PHE A 35 -43.28 15.64 -7.95
CA PHE A 35 -43.75 16.99 -7.72
C PHE A 35 -44.36 17.52 -9.02
N ASP A 36 -45.61 17.99 -8.95
CA ASP A 36 -46.22 18.75 -10.04
C ASP A 36 -45.68 20.20 -10.01
N ASN A 37 -46.54 21.19 -10.26
CA ASN A 37 -46.19 22.61 -10.13
C ASN A 37 -46.06 23.10 -8.67
N SER A 38 -46.36 22.22 -7.69
CA SER A 38 -46.18 22.52 -6.26
C SER A 38 -44.71 22.44 -5.86
N ASN A 39 -44.30 23.34 -4.97
CA ASN A 39 -43.03 23.26 -4.24
C ASN A 39 -43.21 22.79 -2.80
N ASP A 40 -44.45 22.61 -2.36
CA ASP A 40 -44.77 22.07 -1.03
C ASP A 40 -44.84 20.55 -1.11
N CYS A 41 -44.14 19.90 -0.17
CA CYS A 41 -44.03 18.45 -0.04
C CYS A 41 -44.25 18.05 1.42
N LYS A 42 -44.78 16.86 1.66
CA LYS A 42 -44.78 16.26 3.01
C LYS A 42 -43.91 15.02 3.02
N VAL A 43 -42.97 14.98 3.95
CA VAL A 43 -42.04 13.86 4.17
C VAL A 43 -42.34 13.27 5.55
N ARG A 44 -42.42 11.95 5.62
CA ARG A 44 -42.66 11.24 6.86
C ARG A 44 -41.35 10.80 7.51
N LEU A 45 -41.06 11.35 8.69
CA LEU A 45 -39.96 10.91 9.54
C LEU A 45 -40.43 9.81 10.51
N ARG A 46 -39.50 8.93 10.89
CA ARG A 46 -39.69 7.93 11.95
C ARG A 46 -38.75 8.28 13.09
N SER A 47 -39.27 8.32 14.33
CA SER A 47 -38.46 8.61 15.51
C SER A 47 -37.46 7.47 15.81
N ALA A 48 -36.22 7.81 16.17
CA ALA A 48 -35.18 6.85 16.56
C ALA A 48 -35.48 6.17 17.92
N SER A 49 -36.30 6.79 18.77
CA SER A 49 -36.60 6.32 20.13
C SER A 49 -37.86 5.45 20.22
N ASN A 50 -38.75 5.49 19.22
CA ASN A 50 -39.97 4.69 19.19
C ASN A 50 -40.41 4.43 17.74
N TYR A 51 -40.19 3.21 17.24
CA TYR A 51 -40.39 2.84 15.83
C TYR A 51 -41.84 2.93 15.32
N SER A 52 -42.82 3.10 16.21
CA SER A 52 -44.25 3.28 15.89
C SER A 52 -44.65 4.73 15.64
N ASP A 53 -43.88 5.72 16.10
CA ASP A 53 -44.21 7.13 15.97
C ASP A 53 -43.78 7.66 14.60
N LYS A 54 -44.77 8.02 13.78
CA LYS A 54 -44.62 8.61 12.44
C LYS A 54 -45.08 10.06 12.49
N GLN A 55 -44.22 10.99 12.06
CA GLN A 55 -44.57 12.40 11.94
C GLN A 55 -44.42 12.84 10.49
N ASP A 56 -45.50 13.40 9.93
CA ASP A 56 -45.48 14.04 8.63
C ASP A 56 -45.01 15.49 8.82
N ILE A 57 -43.94 15.86 8.13
CA ILE A 57 -43.30 17.18 8.22
C ILE A 57 -43.39 17.86 6.87
N ASP A 58 -43.73 19.15 6.90
CA ASP A 58 -43.72 20.00 5.72
C ASP A 58 -42.28 20.27 5.29
N ALA A 59 -41.99 19.99 4.02
CA ALA A 59 -40.69 20.14 3.38
C ALA A 59 -40.87 20.90 2.05
N LYS A 60 -39.79 21.54 1.57
CA LYS A 60 -39.87 22.40 0.38
C LYS A 60 -38.97 21.90 -0.73
N VAL A 61 -39.52 21.79 -1.93
CA VAL A 61 -38.71 21.55 -3.14
C VAL A 61 -37.93 22.81 -3.46
N ILE A 62 -36.60 22.76 -3.32
CA ILE A 62 -35.73 23.91 -3.56
C ILE A 62 -35.14 23.92 -4.97
N TRP A 63 -35.08 22.75 -5.61
CA TRP A 63 -34.56 22.63 -6.96
C TRP A 63 -35.15 21.44 -7.71
N LYS A 64 -35.36 21.62 -9.00
CA LYS A 64 -35.81 20.58 -9.93
C LYS A 64 -34.93 20.67 -11.18
N ALA A 65 -34.32 19.56 -11.60
CA ALA A 65 -33.50 19.49 -12.80
C ALA A 65 -34.30 19.87 -14.08
N PRO A 66 -33.65 20.20 -15.21
CA PRO A 66 -34.33 20.50 -16.48
C PRO A 66 -35.36 19.43 -16.90
N ASP A 67 -36.36 19.78 -17.71
CA ASP A 67 -37.53 18.90 -18.01
C ASP A 67 -37.19 17.51 -18.57
N ASN A 68 -35.98 17.31 -19.09
CA ASN A 68 -35.50 16.03 -19.62
C ASN A 68 -34.74 15.16 -18.59
N ILE A 69 -34.64 15.60 -17.32
CA ILE A 69 -33.94 14.92 -16.22
C ILE A 69 -34.88 14.81 -15.01
N ASP A 70 -35.05 13.59 -14.49
CA ASP A 70 -36.00 13.28 -13.42
C ASP A 70 -35.37 13.32 -12.01
N ILE A 71 -34.76 14.46 -11.65
CA ILE A 71 -34.09 14.67 -10.35
C ILE A 71 -34.61 15.95 -9.68
N ALA A 72 -34.84 15.90 -8.37
CA ALA A 72 -35.19 17.06 -7.55
C ALA A 72 -34.51 17.01 -6.18
N LEU A 73 -34.33 18.19 -5.59
CA LEU A 73 -33.82 18.39 -4.23
C LEU A 73 -34.90 19.00 -3.35
N VAL A 74 -35.07 18.43 -2.16
CA VAL A 74 -36.06 18.85 -1.16
C VAL A 74 -35.32 19.19 0.14
N GLU A 75 -35.68 20.31 0.75
CA GLU A 75 -35.12 20.78 2.00
C GLU A 75 -36.09 20.56 3.16
N LEU A 76 -35.57 20.03 4.26
CA LEU A 76 -36.27 19.83 5.53
C LEU A 76 -36.17 21.08 6.43
N PRO A 77 -37.15 21.32 7.31
CA PRO A 77 -37.10 22.43 8.27
C PRO A 77 -36.00 22.26 9.31
N GLU A 78 -35.61 23.36 9.96
CA GLU A 78 -34.40 23.45 10.80
C GLU A 78 -34.38 22.54 12.03
N THR A 79 -35.51 21.98 12.43
CA THR A 79 -35.74 21.33 13.74
C THR A 79 -35.42 19.83 13.78
N ILE A 80 -34.64 19.29 12.83
CA ILE A 80 -34.37 17.84 12.71
C ILE A 80 -32.87 17.56 12.92
N GLU A 81 -32.53 16.49 13.66
CA GLU A 81 -31.15 16.04 13.94
C GLU A 81 -30.31 15.93 12.68
N THR A 82 -29.10 16.49 12.65
CA THR A 82 -28.20 16.55 11.48
C THR A 82 -27.59 15.17 11.11
N CYS A 83 -27.49 14.87 9.80
CA CYS A 83 -26.79 13.69 9.28
C CYS A 83 -25.55 14.10 8.46
N ASP A 84 -24.52 13.24 8.48
CA ASP A 84 -23.29 13.42 7.70
C ASP A 84 -23.58 13.48 6.19
N PRO A 85 -22.79 14.22 5.39
CA PRO A 85 -22.95 14.26 3.94
C PRO A 85 -22.60 12.93 3.28
N VAL A 86 -23.28 12.60 2.18
CA VAL A 86 -22.98 11.42 1.34
C VAL A 86 -21.93 11.77 0.28
N GLY A 87 -21.23 10.75 -0.23
CA GLY A 87 -20.44 10.90 -1.46
C GLY A 87 -21.27 10.59 -2.71
N PHE A 88 -20.98 11.26 -3.82
CA PHE A 88 -21.56 10.97 -5.14
C PHE A 88 -20.63 10.09 -5.98
N GLY A 89 -21.21 9.26 -6.84
CA GLY A 89 -20.48 8.28 -7.65
C GLY A 89 -20.64 8.49 -9.15
N LEU A 90 -19.57 8.26 -9.92
CA LEU A 90 -19.56 8.20 -11.37
C LEU A 90 -19.32 6.75 -11.83
N LEU A 91 -20.29 6.17 -12.54
CA LEU A 91 -20.12 4.85 -13.15
C LEU A 91 -19.08 4.92 -14.30
N PRO A 92 -18.31 3.83 -14.54
CA PRO A 92 -17.34 3.78 -15.63
C PRO A 92 -18.00 3.92 -17.01
N ASP A 93 -17.18 4.16 -18.05
CA ASP A 93 -17.68 4.37 -19.41
C ASP A 93 -18.44 3.17 -19.98
N ALA A 94 -19.44 3.45 -20.84
CA ALA A 94 -20.34 2.46 -21.44
C ALA A 94 -19.67 1.43 -22.37
N SER A 95 -18.36 1.56 -22.63
CA SER A 95 -17.56 0.56 -23.34
C SER A 95 -17.14 -0.63 -22.46
N SER A 96 -17.42 -0.55 -21.15
CA SER A 96 -17.11 -1.58 -20.16
C SER A 96 -18.25 -2.59 -20.04
N THR A 97 -17.95 -3.89 -20.17
CA THR A 97 -18.89 -5.01 -19.92
C THR A 97 -19.07 -5.30 -18.42
N GLN A 98 -18.62 -4.40 -17.54
CA GLN A 98 -18.65 -4.59 -16.09
C GLN A 98 -20.07 -4.50 -15.52
N LYS A 99 -20.36 -5.39 -14.58
CA LYS A 99 -21.58 -5.34 -13.76
C LYS A 99 -21.25 -4.74 -12.40
N VAL A 100 -21.99 -3.70 -12.01
CA VAL A 100 -21.80 -2.99 -10.74
C VAL A 100 -22.93 -3.36 -9.78
N LYS A 101 -22.59 -3.80 -8.56
CA LYS A 101 -23.60 -4.06 -7.52
C LYS A 101 -24.19 -2.75 -7.02
N PHE A 102 -25.49 -2.74 -6.76
CA PHE A 102 -26.19 -1.60 -6.17
C PHE A 102 -27.09 -2.05 -5.02
N ASP A 103 -27.35 -1.10 -4.13
CA ASP A 103 -28.31 -1.17 -3.04
C ASP A 103 -29.22 0.04 -3.10
N PHE A 104 -30.52 -0.15 -2.87
CA PHE A 104 -31.39 0.93 -2.46
C PHE A 104 -32.50 0.44 -1.53
N LEU A 105 -33.12 1.37 -0.81
CA LEU A 105 -34.27 1.09 0.04
C LEU A 105 -35.44 1.97 -0.40
N GLY A 106 -36.60 1.35 -0.61
CA GLY A 106 -37.83 2.03 -1.01
C GLY A 106 -39.07 1.46 -0.33
N PHE A 107 -40.23 2.04 -0.63
CA PHE A 107 -41.52 1.70 -0.02
C PHE A 107 -42.54 1.23 -1.08
N PRO A 108 -42.38 0.01 -1.65
CA PRO A 108 -43.21 -0.45 -2.76
C PRO A 108 -44.67 -0.69 -2.33
N LEU A 109 -45.59 -0.47 -3.27
CA LEU A 109 -47.03 -0.50 -3.03
C LEU A 109 -47.54 -1.89 -2.65
N PHE A 110 -46.95 -2.96 -3.19
CA PHE A 110 -47.38 -4.34 -2.90
C PHE A 110 -47.11 -4.80 -1.46
N LEU A 111 -46.27 -4.07 -0.70
CA LEU A 111 -46.06 -4.28 0.73
C LEU A 111 -46.86 -3.32 1.61
N ARG A 112 -47.79 -2.57 1.00
CA ARG A 112 -48.71 -1.69 1.70
C ARG A 112 -49.97 -2.46 2.08
N TYR A 113 -50.35 -2.38 3.34
CA TYR A 113 -51.60 -2.96 3.83
C TYR A 113 -52.33 -1.96 4.73
N VAL A 114 -53.62 -2.20 4.93
CA VAL A 114 -54.48 -1.36 5.76
C VAL A 114 -54.95 -2.19 6.93
N GLU A 115 -54.69 -1.71 8.14
CA GLU A 115 -55.18 -2.30 9.39
C GLU A 115 -55.74 -1.15 10.24
N ASP A 116 -56.99 -1.27 10.69
CA ASP A 116 -57.71 -0.25 11.47
C ASP A 116 -57.70 1.18 10.87
N GLU A 117 -58.00 1.30 9.57
CA GLU A 117 -57.95 2.56 8.79
C GLU A 117 -56.57 3.22 8.66
N ILE A 118 -55.53 2.63 9.26
CA ILE A 118 -54.14 3.09 9.17
C ILE A 118 -53.44 2.35 8.02
N LYS A 119 -52.86 3.11 7.08
CA LYS A 119 -52.08 2.55 5.97
C LYS A 119 -50.64 2.29 6.42
N TYR A 120 -50.23 1.03 6.47
CA TYR A 120 -48.86 0.61 6.76
C TYR A 120 -48.07 0.44 5.46
N ALA A 121 -46.90 1.07 5.38
CA ALA A 121 -45.93 0.87 4.30
C ALA A 121 -44.66 0.20 4.88
N THR A 122 -44.33 -0.97 4.35
CA THR A 122 -43.13 -1.73 4.75
C THR A 122 -41.96 -1.33 3.84
N ARG A 123 -40.81 -1.07 4.43
CA ARG A 123 -39.57 -0.81 3.69
C ARG A 123 -39.07 -2.10 3.05
N LEU A 124 -38.55 -2.01 1.83
CA LEU A 124 -37.89 -3.11 1.15
C LEU A 124 -36.48 -2.66 0.73
N HIS A 125 -35.47 -3.38 1.20
CA HIS A 125 -34.11 -3.26 0.69
C HIS A 125 -34.00 -4.10 -0.57
N ILE A 126 -33.60 -3.45 -1.67
CA ILE A 126 -33.48 -4.04 -2.99
C ILE A 126 -32.01 -3.98 -3.38
N GLU A 127 -31.45 -5.14 -3.66
CA GLU A 127 -30.09 -5.31 -4.17
C GLU A 127 -30.11 -5.90 -5.58
N GLY A 128 -29.10 -5.59 -6.38
CA GLY A 128 -29.02 -6.06 -7.76
C GLY A 128 -27.72 -5.67 -8.45
N THR A 129 -27.74 -5.72 -9.78
CA THR A 129 -26.61 -5.33 -10.64
C THR A 129 -27.03 -4.35 -11.73
N ILE A 130 -26.14 -3.40 -12.02
CA ILE A 130 -26.23 -2.48 -13.17
C ILE A 130 -25.26 -2.98 -14.23
N ASP A 131 -25.74 -3.18 -15.45
CA ASP A 131 -24.88 -3.42 -16.61
C ASP A 131 -24.54 -2.06 -17.24
N VAL A 132 -23.27 -1.64 -17.12
CA VAL A 132 -22.82 -0.30 -17.51
C VAL A 132 -22.90 -0.08 -19.03
N SER A 133 -22.84 -1.17 -19.80
CA SER A 133 -22.93 -1.17 -21.27
C SER A 133 -24.37 -1.08 -21.78
N ASN A 134 -25.35 -1.44 -20.95
CA ASN A 134 -26.74 -1.55 -21.34
C ASN A 134 -27.56 -0.38 -20.81
N ARG A 135 -27.79 0.63 -21.65
CA ARG A 135 -28.56 1.83 -21.30
C ARG A 135 -29.95 1.78 -21.92
N ALA A 136 -30.96 2.09 -21.12
CA ALA A 136 -32.34 2.26 -21.59
C ALA A 136 -32.46 3.57 -22.42
N PRO A 137 -33.58 3.78 -23.15
CA PRO A 137 -33.82 5.02 -23.89
C PRO A 137 -33.58 6.26 -23.03
N HIS A 138 -33.01 7.31 -23.62
CA HIS A 138 -32.66 8.55 -22.93
C HIS A 138 -31.54 8.42 -21.88
N ASN A 139 -30.67 7.41 -22.02
CA ASN A 139 -29.42 7.25 -21.26
C ASN A 139 -29.64 6.90 -19.77
N ARG A 140 -30.76 6.24 -19.46
CA ARG A 140 -31.09 5.76 -18.10
C ARG A 140 -30.37 4.46 -17.76
N LEU A 141 -30.14 4.25 -16.46
CA LEU A 141 -29.52 3.05 -15.92
C LEU A 141 -30.56 1.92 -15.83
N LEU A 142 -30.21 0.75 -16.36
CA LEU A 142 -31.02 -0.46 -16.24
C LEU A 142 -30.60 -1.23 -14.97
N LEU A 143 -31.54 -1.43 -14.05
CA LEU A 143 -31.32 -2.13 -12.79
C LEU A 143 -31.84 -3.57 -12.90
N ASN A 144 -30.91 -4.53 -12.88
CA ASN A 144 -31.26 -5.95 -12.79
C ASN A 144 -31.38 -6.35 -11.32
N ILE A 145 -32.62 -6.46 -10.84
CA ILE A 145 -32.90 -6.84 -9.45
C ILE A 145 -32.53 -8.31 -9.23
N LYS A 146 -31.97 -8.63 -8.07
CA LYS A 146 -31.70 -10.02 -7.67
C LYS A 146 -33.00 -10.84 -7.62
N ASP A 147 -33.01 -11.97 -8.31
CA ASP A 147 -34.15 -12.88 -8.36
C ASP A 147 -34.24 -13.69 -7.05
N SER A 148 -35.01 -13.17 -6.08
CA SER A 148 -35.25 -13.78 -4.77
C SER A 148 -36.72 -13.64 -4.39
N LYS A 149 -37.28 -14.70 -3.77
CA LYS A 149 -38.66 -14.73 -3.26
C LYS A 149 -38.92 -13.68 -2.16
N GLU A 150 -37.87 -13.13 -1.56
CA GLU A 150 -37.97 -12.08 -0.54
C GLU A 150 -38.09 -10.66 -1.12
N ILE A 151 -37.67 -10.47 -2.38
CA ILE A 151 -37.62 -9.16 -3.04
C ILE A 151 -38.75 -9.00 -4.07
N GLN A 152 -39.11 -10.07 -4.78
CA GLN A 152 -40.13 -10.04 -5.83
C GLN A 152 -41.56 -10.11 -5.25
N PRO A 153 -42.54 -9.41 -5.85
CA PRO A 153 -43.94 -9.53 -5.43
C PRO A 153 -44.50 -10.92 -5.73
N THR A 154 -45.29 -11.47 -4.80
CA THR A 154 -46.01 -12.75 -4.99
C THR A 154 -47.23 -12.56 -5.90
N ASP A 155 -47.69 -13.65 -6.54
CA ASP A 155 -48.89 -13.63 -7.39
C ASP A 155 -50.12 -13.07 -6.64
N GLU A 156 -50.29 -13.45 -5.37
CA GLU A 156 -51.37 -12.95 -4.51
C GLU A 156 -51.28 -11.43 -4.27
N GLN A 157 -50.07 -10.88 -4.11
CA GLN A 157 -49.87 -9.44 -3.97
C GLN A 157 -50.11 -8.69 -5.28
N LEU A 158 -49.80 -9.31 -6.42
CA LEU A 158 -50.04 -8.75 -7.75
C LEU A 158 -51.52 -8.74 -8.13
N GLU A 159 -52.33 -9.67 -7.61
CA GLU A 159 -53.79 -9.71 -7.81
C GLU A 159 -54.52 -8.59 -7.04
N ARG A 160 -53.92 -8.06 -5.96
CA ARG A 160 -54.51 -6.98 -5.14
C ARG A 160 -54.33 -5.58 -5.73
N LEU A 161 -53.51 -5.42 -6.76
CA LEU A 161 -53.22 -4.15 -7.42
C LEU A 161 -54.17 -3.92 -8.62
N ALA A 162 -54.52 -2.66 -8.89
CA ALA A 162 -55.27 -2.33 -10.10
C ALA A 162 -54.44 -2.63 -11.37
N GLU A 163 -55.10 -2.90 -12.50
CA GLU A 163 -54.41 -3.31 -13.75
C GLU A 163 -53.41 -2.26 -14.27
N ASP A 164 -53.61 -0.99 -13.94
CA ASP A 164 -52.76 0.14 -14.32
C ASP A 164 -51.67 0.49 -13.27
N GLN A 165 -51.65 -0.19 -12.12
CA GLN A 165 -50.70 0.07 -11.04
C GLN A 165 -49.45 -0.82 -11.15
N SER A 166 -48.29 -0.18 -11.08
CA SER A 166 -47.03 -0.92 -10.97
C SER A 166 -46.81 -1.36 -9.51
N PRO A 167 -46.40 -2.62 -9.25
CA PRO A 167 -46.12 -3.07 -7.89
C PRO A 167 -45.04 -2.24 -7.20
N TRP A 168 -44.07 -1.74 -7.96
CA TRP A 168 -42.98 -0.92 -7.45
C TRP A 168 -43.42 0.51 -7.06
N GLN A 169 -44.68 0.90 -7.27
CA GLN A 169 -45.17 2.24 -6.97
C GLN A 169 -44.80 2.66 -5.54
N GLY A 170 -44.16 3.82 -5.39
CA GLY A 170 -43.60 4.29 -4.11
C GLY A 170 -42.08 4.13 -3.95
N THR A 171 -41.40 3.33 -4.79
CA THR A 171 -39.92 3.30 -4.81
C THR A 171 -39.30 4.46 -5.59
N SER A 172 -40.08 5.20 -6.38
CA SER A 172 -39.56 6.32 -7.17
C SER A 172 -38.91 7.36 -6.26
N GLY A 173 -37.71 7.80 -6.63
CA GLY A 173 -36.88 8.69 -5.82
C GLY A 173 -35.97 7.99 -4.80
N SER A 174 -35.98 6.65 -4.72
CA SER A 174 -34.99 5.91 -3.92
C SER A 174 -33.58 6.14 -4.48
N ALA A 175 -32.63 6.48 -3.62
CA ALA A 175 -31.24 6.65 -4.04
C ALA A 175 -30.59 5.30 -4.35
N ILE A 176 -29.98 5.20 -5.54
CA ILE A 176 -29.19 4.05 -5.95
C ILE A 176 -27.77 4.25 -5.41
N VAL A 177 -27.34 3.34 -4.53
CA VAL A 177 -26.05 3.41 -3.85
C VAL A 177 -25.15 2.27 -4.32
N CYS A 178 -23.94 2.62 -4.74
CA CYS A 178 -22.90 1.66 -5.12
C CYS A 178 -21.68 1.92 -4.24
N TYR A 179 -21.30 0.94 -3.40
CA TYR A 179 -20.12 1.03 -2.51
C TYR A 179 -20.11 2.28 -1.62
N GLY A 180 -21.28 2.69 -1.12
CA GLY A 180 -21.43 3.87 -0.27
C GLY A 180 -21.52 5.21 -1.03
N LEU A 181 -21.45 5.20 -2.36
CA LEU A 181 -21.61 6.39 -3.21
C LEU A 181 -23.00 6.40 -3.86
N VAL A 182 -23.68 7.55 -3.83
CA VAL A 182 -24.97 7.75 -4.50
C VAL A 182 -24.73 8.05 -5.98
N ILE A 183 -25.32 7.26 -6.88
CA ILE A 183 -25.06 7.35 -8.33
C ILE A 183 -26.29 7.79 -9.14
N GLY A 184 -27.47 7.75 -8.53
CA GLY A 184 -28.73 7.94 -9.24
C GLY A 184 -29.94 7.84 -8.33
N VAL A 185 -31.12 8.05 -8.91
CA VAL A 185 -32.42 7.82 -8.26
C VAL A 185 -33.30 6.90 -9.10
N GLN A 186 -34.01 5.99 -8.46
CA GLN A 186 -34.96 5.09 -9.12
C GLN A 186 -36.09 5.91 -9.77
N SER A 187 -36.26 5.82 -11.10
CA SER A 187 -37.17 6.67 -11.89
C SER A 187 -38.49 5.93 -12.24
N LYS A 188 -39.16 6.28 -13.35
CA LYS A 188 -40.47 5.72 -13.73
C LYS A 188 -40.42 4.20 -13.89
N GLN A 189 -41.52 3.56 -13.50
CA GLN A 189 -41.62 2.12 -13.34
C GLN A 189 -42.14 1.45 -14.61
N PRO A 190 -41.70 0.22 -14.94
CA PRO A 190 -42.30 -0.54 -16.02
C PRO A 190 -43.77 -0.87 -15.67
N ILE A 191 -44.61 -0.87 -16.71
CA ILE A 191 -45.97 -1.44 -16.64
C ILE A 191 -45.83 -2.94 -16.37
N ARG A 192 -46.78 -3.51 -15.61
CA ARG A 192 -46.89 -4.85 -14.98
C ARG A 192 -46.14 -6.05 -15.63
N ASP A 193 -45.86 -6.03 -16.93
CA ASP A 193 -45.30 -7.14 -17.72
C ASP A 193 -43.78 -7.38 -17.59
N ARG A 194 -43.03 -6.54 -16.86
CA ARG A 194 -41.58 -6.74 -16.59
C ARG A 194 -41.17 -6.39 -15.15
N PRO A 195 -41.59 -7.16 -14.13
CA PRO A 195 -41.37 -6.81 -12.72
C PRO A 195 -39.89 -6.81 -12.29
N ALA A 196 -38.99 -7.47 -13.02
CA ALA A 196 -37.58 -7.63 -12.62
C ALA A 196 -36.62 -6.53 -13.13
N SER A 197 -37.08 -5.57 -13.94
CA SER A 197 -36.23 -4.59 -14.60
C SER A 197 -36.67 -3.16 -14.26
N LEU A 198 -35.99 -2.54 -13.29
CA LEU A 198 -36.24 -1.14 -12.91
C LEU A 198 -35.30 -0.20 -13.67
N GLU A 199 -35.74 1.05 -13.85
CA GLU A 199 -34.89 2.11 -14.40
C GLU A 199 -34.50 3.12 -13.31
N ALA A 200 -33.30 3.69 -13.45
CA ALA A 200 -32.84 4.81 -12.64
C ALA A 200 -32.30 5.97 -13.49
N GLU A 201 -32.55 7.19 -13.01
CA GLU A 201 -32.00 8.42 -13.53
C GLU A 201 -30.59 8.62 -12.95
N SER A 202 -29.60 8.82 -13.83
CA SER A 202 -28.19 8.95 -13.43
C SER A 202 -27.87 10.36 -12.97
N LEU A 203 -27.20 10.50 -11.82
CA LEU A 203 -26.70 11.79 -11.33
C LEU A 203 -25.59 12.36 -12.21
N ALA A 204 -24.94 11.55 -13.05
CA ALA A 204 -23.96 12.01 -14.04
C ALA A 204 -24.50 13.12 -14.96
N ARG A 205 -25.83 13.21 -15.12
CA ARG A 205 -26.49 14.21 -15.95
C ARG A 205 -26.63 15.57 -15.29
N VAL A 206 -26.35 15.69 -13.99
CA VAL A 206 -26.50 16.94 -13.22
C VAL A 206 -25.20 17.44 -12.59
N TYR A 207 -24.10 16.68 -12.64
CA TYR A 207 -22.83 17.09 -12.04
C TYR A 207 -22.25 18.39 -12.63
N ASP A 208 -22.47 18.65 -13.92
CA ASP A 208 -22.02 19.90 -14.57
C ASP A 208 -23.04 21.05 -14.42
N ASN A 209 -24.14 20.86 -13.71
CA ASN A 209 -25.15 21.90 -13.52
C ASN A 209 -24.71 22.89 -12.42
N PRO A 210 -24.53 24.19 -12.72
CA PRO A 210 -24.04 25.16 -11.74
C PRO A 210 -24.94 25.31 -10.51
N GLU A 211 -26.26 25.28 -10.68
CA GLU A 211 -27.23 25.40 -9.56
C GLU A 211 -27.17 24.18 -8.64
N TRP A 212 -26.98 22.98 -9.20
CA TRP A 212 -26.77 21.76 -8.42
C TRP A 212 -25.53 21.88 -7.54
N CYS A 213 -24.39 22.29 -8.12
CA CYS A 213 -23.14 22.45 -7.38
C CYS A 213 -23.27 23.51 -6.29
N GLU A 214 -23.86 24.66 -6.61
CA GLU A 214 -24.05 25.75 -5.64
C GLU A 214 -24.93 25.33 -4.46
N ILE A 215 -26.04 24.62 -4.71
CA ILE A 215 -26.94 24.15 -3.65
C ILE A 215 -26.24 23.16 -2.73
N LEU A 216 -25.47 22.21 -3.28
CA LEU A 216 -24.74 21.22 -2.48
C LEU A 216 -23.62 21.86 -1.66
N GLU A 217 -22.84 22.77 -2.26
CA GLU A 217 -21.79 23.51 -1.56
C GLU A 217 -22.37 24.34 -0.40
N ASN A 218 -23.53 24.98 -0.59
CA ASN A 218 -24.23 25.72 0.46
C ASN A 218 -24.72 24.84 1.63
N HIS A 219 -24.76 23.52 1.45
CA HIS A 219 -25.15 22.54 2.47
C HIS A 219 -23.96 21.70 2.97
N ASP A 220 -22.72 22.12 2.70
CA ASP A 220 -21.48 21.41 3.07
C ASP A 220 -21.40 19.98 2.48
N ILE A 221 -21.97 19.77 1.28
CA ILE A 221 -21.92 18.50 0.55
C ILE A 221 -20.97 18.67 -0.64
N ASP A 222 -19.98 17.78 -0.76
CA ASP A 222 -19.05 17.75 -1.89
C ASP A 222 -19.79 17.37 -3.19
N PRO A 223 -19.90 18.26 -4.19
CA PRO A 223 -20.58 17.96 -5.44
C PRO A 223 -19.74 17.10 -6.39
N GLU A 224 -18.42 16.93 -6.13
CA GLU A 224 -17.51 16.25 -7.05
C GLU A 224 -17.72 14.72 -7.01
N PRO A 225 -18.08 14.09 -8.13
CA PRO A 225 -18.37 12.67 -8.16
C PRO A 225 -17.09 11.84 -8.13
N LYS A 226 -17.10 10.76 -7.34
CA LYS A 226 -15.98 9.81 -7.21
C LYS A 226 -16.20 8.61 -8.13
N PRO A 227 -15.16 8.04 -8.76
CA PRO A 227 -15.33 6.88 -9.61
C PRO A 227 -15.88 5.67 -8.82
N VAL A 228 -16.94 5.04 -9.33
CA VAL A 228 -17.53 3.83 -8.75
C VAL A 228 -16.71 2.64 -9.18
N ILE A 229 -15.71 2.34 -8.37
CA ILE A 229 -14.81 1.20 -8.55
C ILE A 229 -15.54 -0.04 -8.03
N SER A 230 -15.92 -0.95 -8.93
CA SER A 230 -16.52 -2.23 -8.57
C SER A 230 -15.64 -2.99 -7.56
N ALA A 231 -16.21 -3.70 -6.58
CA ALA A 231 -15.45 -4.56 -5.68
C ALA A 231 -14.66 -5.67 -6.41
N SER A 232 -14.94 -5.92 -7.69
CA SER A 232 -14.07 -6.69 -8.58
C SER A 232 -12.70 -6.05 -8.84
N LEU A 233 -12.48 -4.79 -8.48
CA LEU A 233 -11.18 -4.12 -8.45
C LEU A 233 -10.45 -4.29 -7.11
N LYS A 234 -11.08 -4.90 -6.08
CA LYS A 234 -10.33 -5.52 -4.96
C LYS A 234 -9.80 -6.91 -5.30
N SER A 235 -10.17 -7.46 -6.46
CA SER A 235 -9.72 -8.77 -6.95
C SER A 235 -9.15 -8.76 -8.37
N SER A 236 -8.90 -7.59 -8.98
CA SER A 236 -8.04 -7.55 -10.16
C SER A 236 -6.62 -7.34 -9.66
N SER A 237 -5.82 -8.39 -9.73
CA SER A 237 -4.37 -8.45 -9.45
C SER A 237 -3.52 -7.41 -10.22
N TYR A 238 -4.11 -6.63 -11.12
CA TYR A 238 -3.40 -5.68 -11.96
C TYR A 238 -3.28 -4.31 -11.28
N ARG A 239 -2.07 -3.96 -10.81
CA ARG A 239 -1.78 -2.64 -10.24
C ARG A 239 -0.90 -1.86 -11.20
N ASN A 240 -1.31 -0.64 -11.57
CA ASN A 240 -0.46 0.28 -12.34
C ASN A 240 -0.21 1.54 -11.50
N GLN A 241 0.99 1.64 -10.95
CA GLN A 241 1.44 2.77 -10.12
C GLN A 241 2.04 3.91 -10.96
N ALA A 242 2.15 3.76 -12.28
CA ALA A 242 2.71 4.79 -13.12
C ALA A 242 1.82 6.05 -13.13
N PRO A 243 2.42 7.26 -13.14
CA PRO A 243 1.67 8.50 -13.30
C PRO A 243 0.76 8.47 -14.55
N PRO A 244 -0.38 9.20 -14.54
CA PRO A 244 -1.22 9.31 -15.72
C PRO A 244 -0.47 10.05 -16.84
N LYS A 245 -0.87 9.78 -18.09
CA LYS A 245 -0.37 10.56 -19.23
C LYS A 245 -0.75 12.04 -19.05
N PRO A 246 0.12 13.00 -19.42
CA PRO A 246 -0.27 14.40 -19.48
C PRO A 246 -1.54 14.59 -20.34
N SER A 247 -2.33 15.61 -20.03
CA SER A 247 -3.57 15.92 -20.76
C SER A 247 -3.33 16.09 -22.27
N TYR A 248 -2.14 16.57 -22.64
CA TYR A 248 -1.66 16.62 -24.02
C TYR A 248 -0.36 15.84 -24.13
N PHE A 249 -0.43 14.68 -24.76
CA PHE A 249 0.73 13.84 -25.02
C PHE A 249 0.97 13.77 -26.53
N VAL A 250 2.19 14.10 -26.94
CA VAL A 250 2.65 13.93 -28.33
C VAL A 250 3.52 12.69 -28.39
N GLU A 251 3.13 11.75 -29.25
CA GLU A 251 3.90 10.52 -29.45
C GLU A 251 5.28 10.80 -30.05
N ARG A 252 6.26 10.01 -29.59
CA ARG A 252 7.65 10.06 -30.03
C ARG A 252 8.04 8.71 -30.62
N PRO A 253 7.57 8.37 -31.83
CA PRO A 253 7.71 7.03 -32.41
C PRO A 253 9.18 6.61 -32.57
N GLU A 254 10.09 7.55 -32.76
CA GLU A 254 11.52 7.32 -32.95
C GLU A 254 12.18 6.59 -31.77
N VAL A 255 11.71 6.79 -30.54
CA VAL A 255 12.21 6.10 -29.34
C VAL A 255 11.18 5.11 -28.78
N SER A 256 9.89 5.47 -28.79
CA SER A 256 8.83 4.65 -28.18
C SER A 256 8.61 3.30 -28.85
N ILE A 257 8.70 3.21 -30.19
CA ILE A 257 8.48 1.94 -30.91
C ILE A 257 9.55 0.92 -30.56
N GLU A 258 10.81 1.34 -30.52
CA GLU A 258 11.93 0.45 -30.23
C GLU A 258 11.93 0.03 -28.75
N LEU A 259 11.73 0.98 -27.82
CA LEU A 259 11.58 0.70 -26.39
C LEU A 259 10.42 -0.26 -26.13
N LYS A 260 9.27 -0.03 -26.76
CA LYS A 260 8.10 -0.90 -26.64
C LYS A 260 8.40 -2.31 -27.14
N LYS A 261 9.05 -2.44 -28.30
CA LYS A 261 9.46 -3.74 -28.84
C LYS A 261 10.40 -4.48 -27.87
N LEU A 262 11.29 -3.76 -27.21
CA LEU A 262 12.22 -4.32 -26.21
C LEU A 262 11.52 -4.72 -24.91
N LEU A 263 10.56 -3.91 -24.44
CA LEU A 263 9.73 -4.22 -23.27
C LEU A 263 8.87 -5.48 -23.51
N LEU A 264 8.32 -5.61 -24.72
CA LEU A 264 7.46 -6.72 -25.13
C LEU A 264 8.23 -7.97 -25.60
N SER A 265 9.56 -8.01 -25.50
CA SER A 265 10.37 -9.15 -25.95
C SER A 265 10.36 -10.31 -24.93
N GLU A 266 10.11 -11.52 -25.43
CA GLU A 266 10.12 -12.76 -24.62
C GLU A 266 11.52 -13.24 -24.25
N THR A 267 12.53 -12.89 -25.05
CA THR A 267 13.94 -13.23 -24.79
C THR A 267 14.59 -12.23 -23.84
N THR A 268 14.85 -12.65 -22.60
CA THR A 268 15.97 -12.15 -21.79
C THR A 268 17.25 -12.79 -22.35
N GLU A 269 18.25 -12.00 -22.78
CA GLU A 269 19.50 -12.57 -23.27
C GLU A 269 20.19 -13.45 -22.20
N LYS A 270 21.01 -14.39 -22.67
CA LYS A 270 21.62 -15.59 -22.02
C LYS A 270 22.45 -15.37 -20.73
N THR A 271 22.30 -14.26 -20.00
CA THR A 271 23.17 -13.91 -18.86
C THR A 271 22.47 -13.92 -17.50
N GLY A 272 21.16 -14.20 -17.41
CA GLY A 272 20.45 -14.08 -16.12
C GLY A 272 20.45 -12.65 -15.57
N THR A 273 20.77 -11.67 -16.43
CA THR A 273 20.89 -10.26 -16.09
C THR A 273 19.65 -9.53 -16.59
N LEU A 274 19.04 -8.76 -15.70
CA LEU A 274 17.92 -7.85 -15.96
C LEU A 274 18.10 -7.12 -17.31
N VAL A 275 17.06 -7.10 -18.15
CA VAL A 275 17.01 -6.16 -19.27
C VAL A 275 16.72 -4.79 -18.67
N ILE A 276 17.78 -3.99 -18.51
CA ILE A 276 17.71 -2.62 -17.99
C ILE A 276 17.70 -1.70 -19.22
N SER A 277 16.59 -1.05 -19.52
CA SER A 277 16.57 0.05 -20.51
C SER A 277 16.71 1.36 -19.77
N ALA A 278 17.75 2.14 -20.06
CA ALA A 278 17.98 3.44 -19.44
C ALA A 278 17.64 4.56 -20.44
N ILE A 279 16.62 5.36 -20.14
CA ILE A 279 16.31 6.58 -20.89
C ILE A 279 17.20 7.70 -20.35
N TYR A 280 18.09 8.22 -21.19
CA TYR A 280 19.07 9.25 -20.89
C TYR A 280 18.71 10.59 -21.56
N GLY A 281 18.97 11.73 -20.91
CA GLY A 281 18.79 13.04 -21.54
C GLY A 281 18.63 14.21 -20.56
N LEU A 282 18.60 15.43 -21.09
CA LEU A 282 18.51 16.69 -20.33
C LEU A 282 17.26 16.79 -19.43
N GLY A 283 17.30 17.66 -18.41
CA GLY A 283 16.12 18.01 -17.61
C GLY A 283 15.00 18.60 -18.48
N GLY A 284 13.74 18.25 -18.22
CA GLY A 284 12.59 18.74 -18.98
C GLY A 284 12.39 18.15 -20.39
N ILE A 285 13.21 17.17 -20.81
CA ILE A 285 13.14 16.52 -22.14
C ILE A 285 12.02 15.47 -22.29
N GLY A 286 11.36 15.11 -21.19
CA GLY A 286 10.21 14.19 -21.18
C GLY A 286 10.52 12.70 -20.93
N LYS A 287 11.63 12.36 -20.25
CA LYS A 287 11.99 10.96 -19.94
C LYS A 287 10.92 10.26 -19.09
N SER A 288 10.55 10.87 -17.96
CA SER A 288 9.51 10.38 -17.06
C SER A 288 8.16 10.30 -17.77
N THR A 289 7.83 11.30 -18.60
CA THR A 289 6.62 11.31 -19.43
C THR A 289 6.59 10.15 -20.43
N LEU A 290 7.71 9.84 -21.08
CA LEU A 290 7.81 8.72 -22.01
C LEU A 290 7.65 7.37 -21.29
N ALA A 291 8.32 7.20 -20.14
CA ALA A 291 8.19 6.00 -19.32
C ALA A 291 6.75 5.80 -18.80
N ALA A 292 6.12 6.86 -18.30
CA ALA A 292 4.72 6.83 -17.88
C ALA A 292 3.78 6.54 -19.06
N ALA A 293 4.03 7.13 -20.24
CA ALA A 293 3.22 6.89 -21.42
C ALA A 293 3.26 5.42 -21.87
N LEU A 294 4.45 4.80 -21.87
CA LEU A 294 4.64 3.37 -22.15
C LEU A 294 3.93 2.50 -21.12
N ALA A 295 4.06 2.79 -19.82
CA ALA A 295 3.37 2.07 -18.75
C ALA A 295 1.83 2.18 -18.86
N GLN A 296 1.31 3.24 -19.46
CA GLN A 296 -0.11 3.45 -19.66
C GLN A 296 -0.64 2.85 -20.98
N GLU A 297 0.20 2.20 -21.81
CA GLU A 297 -0.26 1.55 -23.04
C GLU A 297 -0.89 0.18 -22.79
N LYS A 298 -2.07 -0.06 -23.37
CA LYS A 298 -2.82 -1.33 -23.21
C LYS A 298 -2.01 -2.58 -23.53
N GLU A 299 -1.16 -2.52 -24.56
CA GLU A 299 -0.31 -3.66 -24.94
C GLU A 299 0.77 -3.96 -23.89
N VAL A 300 1.38 -2.92 -23.32
CA VAL A 300 2.35 -3.05 -22.22
C VAL A 300 1.66 -3.59 -20.98
N GLN A 301 0.48 -3.05 -20.64
CA GLN A 301 -0.31 -3.52 -19.51
C GLN A 301 -0.73 -4.99 -19.66
N ALA A 302 -1.17 -5.39 -20.85
CA ALA A 302 -1.51 -6.78 -21.15
C ALA A 302 -0.30 -7.72 -21.09
N PHE A 303 0.90 -7.22 -21.41
CA PHE A 303 2.12 -8.01 -21.36
C PHE A 303 2.65 -8.23 -19.94
N PHE A 304 2.37 -7.31 -19.01
CA PHE A 304 2.79 -7.39 -17.60
C PHE A 304 1.60 -7.59 -16.65
N PRO A 305 0.92 -8.74 -16.67
CA PRO A 305 -0.35 -8.98 -15.98
C PRO A 305 -0.30 -8.86 -14.45
N ASP A 306 0.89 -8.94 -13.86
CA ASP A 306 1.09 -8.81 -12.40
C ASP A 306 1.33 -7.36 -11.96
N GLY A 307 1.36 -6.42 -12.91
CA GLY A 307 1.34 -4.99 -12.65
C GLY A 307 2.59 -4.23 -13.08
N ILE A 308 2.51 -2.92 -12.87
CA ILE A 308 3.53 -1.93 -13.13
C ILE A 308 3.77 -1.16 -11.83
N PHE A 309 5.00 -1.22 -11.35
CA PHE A 309 5.44 -0.64 -10.09
C PHE A 309 6.35 0.55 -10.39
N TRP A 310 6.12 1.68 -9.73
CA TRP A 310 6.79 2.94 -10.03
C TRP A 310 7.43 3.51 -8.76
N ALA A 311 8.69 3.91 -8.87
CA ALA A 311 9.43 4.60 -7.81
C ALA A 311 10.16 5.79 -8.44
N THR A 312 9.94 7.01 -7.93
CA THR A 312 10.74 8.16 -8.32
C THR A 312 11.75 8.45 -7.21
N LEU A 313 13.04 8.30 -7.51
CA LEU A 313 14.10 8.32 -6.48
C LEU A 313 14.55 9.73 -6.12
N GLY A 314 14.88 10.56 -7.11
CA GLY A 314 15.43 11.89 -6.85
C GLY A 314 16.83 11.84 -6.22
N GLN A 315 17.26 12.97 -5.66
CA GLN A 315 18.61 13.12 -5.07
C GLN A 315 18.76 12.43 -3.70
N GLN A 316 17.68 12.37 -2.90
CA GLN A 316 17.67 11.77 -1.56
C GLN A 316 16.55 10.73 -1.43
N PRO A 317 16.71 9.54 -2.04
CA PRO A 317 15.63 8.57 -2.14
C PRO A 317 15.27 7.88 -0.83
N ASP A 318 13.97 7.76 -0.52
CA ASP A 318 13.46 6.86 0.51
C ASP A 318 13.20 5.46 -0.08
N ILE A 319 14.30 4.77 -0.43
CA ILE A 319 14.29 3.46 -1.10
C ILE A 319 13.42 2.45 -0.33
N LEU A 320 13.54 2.42 1.00
CA LEU A 320 12.83 1.48 1.86
C LEU A 320 11.31 1.64 1.74
N SER A 321 10.82 2.88 1.69
CA SER A 321 9.41 3.18 1.52
C SER A 321 8.88 2.71 0.16
N PHE A 322 9.64 2.89 -0.92
CA PHE A 322 9.26 2.39 -2.25
C PHE A 322 9.21 0.86 -2.29
N LEU A 323 10.24 0.19 -1.80
CA LEU A 323 10.27 -1.28 -1.73
C LEU A 323 9.11 -1.82 -0.89
N HIS A 324 8.86 -1.20 0.27
CA HIS A 324 7.72 -1.57 1.12
C HIS A 324 6.38 -1.39 0.40
N GLY A 325 6.19 -0.25 -0.27
CA GLY A 325 4.98 0.02 -1.05
C GLY A 325 4.77 -0.99 -2.17
N TRP A 326 5.84 -1.42 -2.84
CA TRP A 326 5.77 -2.45 -3.87
C TRP A 326 5.45 -3.84 -3.30
N ILE A 327 6.02 -4.20 -2.15
CA ILE A 327 5.73 -5.44 -1.42
C ILE A 327 4.25 -5.52 -1.00
N GLN A 328 3.73 -4.44 -0.40
CA GLN A 328 2.29 -4.32 -0.10
C GLN A 328 1.45 -4.37 -1.37
N ALA A 329 1.97 -3.80 -2.46
CA ALA A 329 1.32 -3.81 -3.76
C ALA A 329 1.29 -5.20 -4.40
N LEU A 330 2.25 -6.07 -4.09
CA LEU A 330 2.25 -7.47 -4.52
C LEU A 330 1.38 -8.36 -3.62
N GLY A 331 0.74 -7.78 -2.60
CA GLY A 331 -0.24 -8.46 -1.75
C GLY A 331 0.29 -8.87 -0.38
N ASP A 332 1.54 -8.54 -0.05
CA ASP A 332 2.10 -8.79 1.27
C ASP A 332 2.03 -7.54 2.15
N TYR A 333 0.89 -7.38 2.81
CA TYR A 333 0.61 -6.28 3.72
C TYR A 333 1.23 -6.46 5.11
N ASN A 334 1.73 -7.67 5.41
CA ASN A 334 2.20 -8.04 6.74
C ASN A 334 3.73 -7.89 6.87
N PHE A 335 4.45 -7.97 5.75
CA PHE A 335 5.89 -7.76 5.73
C PHE A 335 6.27 -6.33 6.13
N LYS A 336 6.97 -6.21 7.27
CA LYS A 336 7.57 -4.96 7.73
C LYS A 336 9.08 -4.98 7.48
N PRO A 337 9.57 -4.21 6.50
CA PRO A 337 10.99 -4.25 6.17
C PRO A 337 11.83 -3.64 7.30
N THR A 338 12.84 -4.38 7.74
CA THR A 338 13.81 -3.96 8.78
C THR A 338 15.05 -3.26 8.20
N GLY A 339 15.14 -3.19 6.88
CA GLY A 339 16.25 -2.59 6.13
C GLY A 339 16.08 -2.81 4.62
N ILE A 340 16.85 -2.07 3.83
CA ILE A 340 16.75 -2.06 2.36
C ILE A 340 17.04 -3.45 1.77
N ASP A 341 18.07 -4.14 2.26
CA ASP A 341 18.45 -5.47 1.77
C ASP A 341 17.37 -6.53 2.03
N ALA A 342 16.74 -6.50 3.21
CA ALA A 342 15.65 -7.40 3.57
C ALA A 342 14.42 -7.15 2.69
N ALA A 343 14.10 -5.87 2.43
CA ALA A 343 12.99 -5.48 1.56
C ALA A 343 13.23 -5.90 0.10
N SER A 344 14.46 -5.69 -0.40
CA SER A 344 14.87 -6.08 -1.75
C SER A 344 14.84 -7.59 -1.95
N LEU A 345 15.36 -8.36 -0.98
CA LEU A 345 15.34 -9.82 -1.02
C LEU A 345 13.91 -10.37 -1.01
N HIS A 346 13.03 -9.80 -0.18
CA HIS A 346 11.64 -10.21 -0.12
C HIS A 346 10.86 -9.85 -1.37
N LEU A 347 11.06 -8.64 -1.90
CA LEU A 347 10.50 -8.22 -3.19
C LEU A 347 10.92 -9.18 -4.31
N ARG A 348 12.17 -9.66 -4.29
CA ARG A 348 12.66 -10.67 -5.24
C ARG A 348 11.90 -12.00 -5.14
N THR A 349 11.58 -12.45 -3.92
CA THR A 349 10.76 -13.64 -3.70
C THR A 349 9.34 -13.45 -4.21
N LEU A 350 8.71 -12.30 -3.92
CA LEU A 350 7.34 -12.01 -4.38
C LEU A 350 7.20 -11.90 -5.89
N LEU A 351 8.27 -11.49 -6.57
CA LEU A 351 8.29 -11.37 -8.02
C LEU A 351 8.66 -12.68 -8.73
N ALA A 352 9.10 -13.72 -8.00
CA ALA A 352 9.68 -14.98 -8.51
C ALA A 352 8.89 -15.63 -9.68
N ASP A 353 7.57 -15.66 -9.53
CA ASP A 353 6.60 -16.23 -10.46
C ASP A 353 5.82 -15.17 -11.26
N LYS A 354 6.18 -13.89 -11.11
CA LYS A 354 5.43 -12.74 -11.63
C LYS A 354 6.05 -12.17 -12.89
N LYS A 355 5.18 -11.63 -13.73
CA LYS A 355 5.52 -10.85 -14.91
C LYS A 355 5.11 -9.40 -14.70
N ALA A 356 6.02 -8.63 -14.11
CA ALA A 356 5.82 -7.22 -13.77
C ALA A 356 6.83 -6.29 -14.48
N LEU A 357 6.43 -5.03 -14.65
CA LEU A 357 7.32 -3.94 -15.06
C LEU A 357 7.67 -3.09 -13.83
N LEU A 358 8.96 -3.00 -13.53
CA LEU A 358 9.49 -2.12 -12.50
C LEU A 358 10.02 -0.85 -13.17
N VAL A 359 9.60 0.32 -12.71
CA VAL A 359 10.06 1.61 -13.24
C VAL A 359 10.72 2.41 -12.13
N VAL A 360 12.01 2.71 -12.32
CA VAL A 360 12.81 3.57 -11.45
C VAL A 360 13.05 4.88 -12.18
N ASP A 361 12.35 5.92 -11.73
CA ASP A 361 12.34 7.24 -12.34
C ASP A 361 13.30 8.19 -11.61
N ASP A 362 14.01 9.02 -12.39
CA ASP A 362 14.94 10.06 -11.95
C ASP A 362 16.05 9.53 -11.01
N LEU A 363 16.89 8.62 -11.54
CA LEU A 363 18.04 8.06 -10.83
C LEU A 363 19.24 9.03 -10.83
N TRP A 364 19.72 9.39 -9.64
CA TRP A 364 20.87 10.28 -9.40
C TRP A 364 22.16 9.59 -8.96
N ASN A 365 22.09 8.45 -8.26
CA ASN A 365 23.28 7.65 -7.92
C ASN A 365 23.15 6.22 -8.46
N VAL A 366 24.25 5.65 -8.97
CA VAL A 366 24.24 4.27 -9.51
C VAL A 366 23.88 3.26 -8.42
N GLU A 367 24.29 3.48 -7.18
CA GLU A 367 24.12 2.55 -6.07
C GLU A 367 22.65 2.40 -5.64
N ASP A 368 21.85 3.45 -5.82
CA ASP A 368 20.43 3.46 -5.42
C ASP A 368 19.55 2.53 -6.29
N ILE A 369 20.06 2.06 -7.43
CA ILE A 369 19.35 1.10 -8.29
C ILE A 369 19.45 -0.34 -7.77
N ASP A 370 20.50 -0.69 -7.02
CA ASP A 370 20.81 -2.07 -6.67
C ASP A 370 19.68 -2.75 -5.87
N PRO A 371 19.01 -2.07 -4.92
CA PRO A 371 17.86 -2.65 -4.23
C PRO A 371 16.66 -2.99 -5.13
N PHE A 372 16.56 -2.37 -6.30
CA PHE A 372 15.51 -2.63 -7.29
C PHE A 372 15.93 -3.67 -8.34
N ARG A 373 17.20 -4.12 -8.33
CA ARG A 373 17.72 -5.19 -9.21
C ARG A 373 17.33 -6.57 -8.69
N VAL A 374 16.03 -6.79 -8.56
CA VAL A 374 15.45 -8.08 -8.20
C VAL A 374 15.52 -9.01 -9.41
N ALA A 375 16.59 -9.80 -9.49
CA ALA A 375 16.85 -10.70 -10.61
C ALA A 375 15.85 -11.87 -10.59
N VAL A 376 14.82 -11.75 -11.42
CA VAL A 376 13.74 -12.72 -11.54
C VAL A 376 13.33 -12.90 -13.01
N ASN A 377 13.02 -14.13 -13.40
CA ASN A 377 12.57 -14.46 -14.74
C ASN A 377 11.23 -13.73 -15.05
N GLN A 378 11.11 -13.15 -16.25
CA GLN A 378 9.92 -12.47 -16.80
C GLN A 378 9.64 -11.02 -16.33
N CYS A 379 10.28 -10.52 -15.28
CA CYS A 379 10.21 -9.10 -14.91
C CYS A 379 11.16 -8.22 -15.76
N LYS A 380 10.81 -6.95 -15.97
CA LYS A 380 11.65 -5.96 -16.68
C LYS A 380 11.85 -4.72 -15.83
N LEU A 381 13.03 -4.09 -15.91
CA LEU A 381 13.35 -2.85 -15.19
C LEU A 381 13.60 -1.72 -16.21
N LEU A 382 12.76 -0.68 -16.15
CA LEU A 382 12.93 0.55 -16.91
C LEU A 382 13.48 1.64 -15.99
N VAL A 383 14.52 2.34 -16.43
CA VAL A 383 15.17 3.38 -15.63
C VAL A 383 15.18 4.68 -16.41
N THR A 384 14.89 5.79 -15.77
CA THR A 384 15.15 7.13 -16.33
C THR A 384 16.25 7.83 -15.53
N THR A 385 17.17 8.50 -16.23
CA THR A 385 18.30 9.19 -15.59
C THR A 385 18.80 10.34 -16.46
N ARG A 386 19.45 11.34 -15.84
CA ARG A 386 20.00 12.51 -16.54
C ARG A 386 21.45 12.35 -16.91
N GLU A 387 22.26 11.84 -15.98
CA GLU A 387 23.72 11.90 -16.07
C GLU A 387 24.40 10.56 -15.76
N VAL A 388 23.67 9.60 -15.16
CA VAL A 388 24.26 8.42 -14.57
C VAL A 388 24.23 7.24 -15.54
N PRO A 389 25.37 6.76 -16.06
CA PRO A 389 25.38 5.56 -16.88
C PRO A 389 25.12 4.32 -16.01
N VAL A 390 24.05 3.59 -16.31
CA VAL A 390 23.71 2.35 -15.60
C VAL A 390 24.44 1.17 -16.23
N LYS A 391 25.33 0.52 -15.47
CA LYS A 391 26.08 -0.65 -15.94
C LYS A 391 25.15 -1.81 -16.28
N GLY A 392 25.33 -2.41 -17.46
CA GLY A 392 24.52 -3.54 -17.94
C GLY A 392 23.18 -3.14 -18.58
N ALA A 393 22.92 -1.84 -18.72
CA ALA A 393 21.70 -1.33 -19.35
C ALA A 393 21.88 -1.02 -20.85
N ILE A 394 20.82 -1.24 -21.63
CA ILE A 394 20.67 -0.71 -22.98
C ILE A 394 20.30 0.76 -22.84
N ARG A 395 21.19 1.63 -23.30
CA ARG A 395 21.00 3.09 -23.25
C ARG A 395 20.18 3.56 -24.44
N TYR A 396 19.13 4.33 -24.16
CA TYR A 396 18.34 5.07 -25.14
C TYR A 396 18.48 6.56 -24.87
N ASP A 397 19.12 7.27 -25.79
CA ASP A 397 19.23 8.72 -25.72
C ASP A 397 17.93 9.36 -26.21
N LEU A 398 17.24 10.02 -25.30
CA LEU A 398 16.05 10.79 -25.63
C LEU A 398 16.48 12.21 -26.00
N ASP A 399 16.44 12.51 -27.29
CA ASP A 399 16.75 13.85 -27.80
C ASP A 399 15.56 14.81 -27.61
N VAL A 400 15.72 16.08 -27.98
CA VAL A 400 14.66 17.10 -27.97
C VAL A 400 13.56 16.76 -28.98
N MET A 401 12.41 17.43 -28.89
CA MET A 401 11.32 17.22 -29.85
C MET A 401 11.70 17.72 -31.24
N THR A 402 11.16 17.09 -32.29
CA THR A 402 11.21 17.65 -33.64
C THR A 402 10.31 18.89 -33.75
N GLU A 403 10.50 19.69 -34.81
CA GLU A 403 9.65 20.86 -35.07
C GLU A 403 8.17 20.49 -35.17
N SER A 404 7.84 19.40 -35.86
CA SER A 404 6.45 18.93 -36.03
C SER A 404 5.84 18.48 -34.70
N GLN A 405 6.59 17.73 -33.89
CA GLN A 405 6.16 17.32 -32.56
C GLN A 405 5.94 18.54 -31.64
N SER A 406 6.83 19.52 -31.70
CA SER A 406 6.73 20.75 -30.89
C SER A 406 5.49 21.57 -31.26
N LEU A 407 5.19 21.68 -32.55
CA LEU A 407 3.97 22.34 -33.02
C LEU A 407 2.72 21.57 -32.63
N ALA A 408 2.75 20.24 -32.69
CA ALA A 408 1.64 19.40 -32.24
C ALA A 408 1.37 19.59 -30.74
N LEU A 409 2.43 19.71 -29.93
CA LEU A 409 2.31 19.95 -28.49
C LEU A 409 1.68 21.32 -28.22
N LEU A 410 2.19 22.39 -28.86
CA LEU A 410 1.64 23.75 -28.73
C LEU A 410 0.17 23.82 -29.17
N THR A 411 -0.16 23.23 -30.32
CA THR A 411 -1.54 23.22 -30.87
C THR A 411 -2.49 22.44 -29.96
N GLY A 412 -2.04 21.28 -29.45
CA GLY A 412 -2.81 20.46 -28.52
C GLY A 412 -3.10 21.21 -27.22
N TYR A 413 -2.06 21.80 -26.62
CA TYR A 413 -2.18 22.56 -25.38
C TYR A 413 -3.17 23.73 -25.51
N LEU A 414 -3.06 24.50 -26.60
CA LEU A 414 -3.90 25.68 -26.85
C LEU A 414 -5.33 25.36 -27.27
N LYS A 415 -5.68 24.09 -27.54
CA LYS A 415 -7.03 23.62 -27.89
C LYS A 415 -7.67 24.27 -29.13
N HIS A 416 -6.88 24.87 -30.02
CA HIS A 416 -7.36 25.44 -31.29
C HIS A 416 -6.30 25.32 -32.38
N GLU A 417 -6.73 25.34 -33.64
CA GLU A 417 -5.80 25.33 -34.78
C GLU A 417 -5.09 26.68 -34.91
N LEU A 418 -3.77 26.64 -35.07
CA LEU A 418 -2.95 27.82 -35.30
C LEU A 418 -3.14 28.32 -36.73
N ASN A 419 -3.40 29.62 -36.89
CA ASN A 419 -3.42 30.25 -38.21
C ASN A 419 -1.99 30.32 -38.80
N LEU A 420 -1.86 30.70 -40.09
CA LEU A 420 -0.56 30.73 -40.78
C LEU A 420 0.47 31.69 -40.15
N LEU A 421 0.04 32.73 -39.45
CA LEU A 421 0.94 33.67 -38.78
C LEU A 421 1.42 33.08 -37.45
N ASP A 422 0.49 32.59 -36.64
CA ASP A 422 0.76 31.96 -35.35
C ASP A 422 1.62 30.71 -35.54
N GLN A 423 1.40 29.94 -36.62
CA GLN A 423 2.23 28.78 -36.93
C GLN A 423 3.68 29.16 -37.23
N LYS A 424 3.93 30.33 -37.86
CA LYS A 424 5.30 30.84 -38.06
C LYS A 424 5.93 31.25 -36.74
N GLN A 425 5.17 31.93 -35.88
CA GLN A 425 5.67 32.35 -34.57
C GLN A 425 5.91 31.15 -33.63
N ALA A 426 5.03 30.16 -33.65
CA ALA A 426 5.17 28.89 -32.92
C ALA A 426 6.45 28.14 -33.32
N LYS A 427 6.82 28.13 -34.61
CA LYS A 427 8.11 27.57 -35.06
C LYS A 427 9.31 28.32 -34.49
N ILE A 428 9.25 29.65 -34.48
CA ILE A 428 10.31 30.49 -33.91
C ILE A 428 10.44 30.25 -32.41
N LEU A 429 9.31 30.25 -31.69
CA LEU A 429 9.24 29.99 -30.26
C LEU A 429 9.81 28.61 -29.92
N ALA A 430 9.37 27.56 -30.63
CA ALA A 430 9.85 26.19 -30.42
C ALA A 430 11.38 26.08 -30.57
N LYS A 431 11.95 26.79 -31.55
CA LYS A 431 13.40 26.86 -31.74
C LYS A 431 14.12 27.59 -30.60
N ILE A 432 13.57 28.71 -30.11
CA ILE A 432 14.15 29.49 -29.00
C ILE A 432 14.21 28.67 -27.71
N VAL A 433 13.14 27.93 -27.43
CA VAL A 433 13.05 27.09 -26.23
C VAL A 433 13.80 25.76 -26.36
N GLY A 434 14.55 25.57 -27.45
CA GLY A 434 15.38 24.38 -27.67
C GLY A 434 14.57 23.10 -27.91
N TYR A 435 13.30 23.22 -28.32
CA TYR A 435 12.37 22.11 -28.53
C TYR A 435 12.19 21.18 -27.31
N LEU A 436 12.34 21.72 -26.09
CA LEU A 436 12.10 21.00 -24.85
C LEU A 436 10.60 20.97 -24.51
N PRO A 437 9.99 19.79 -24.28
CA PRO A 437 8.56 19.67 -23.96
C PRO A 437 8.11 20.56 -22.80
N LEU A 438 8.85 20.56 -21.68
CA LEU A 438 8.49 21.37 -20.51
C LEU A 438 8.52 22.88 -20.82
N ALA A 439 9.51 23.34 -21.60
CA ALA A 439 9.60 24.74 -22.01
C ALA A 439 8.47 25.13 -22.98
N LEU A 440 8.06 24.21 -23.85
CA LEU A 440 6.92 24.39 -24.74
C LEU A 440 5.60 24.50 -23.96
N GLU A 441 5.38 23.67 -22.93
CA GLU A 441 4.19 23.75 -22.09
C GLU A 441 4.15 25.06 -21.29
N LEU A 442 5.27 25.49 -20.71
CA LEU A 442 5.37 26.77 -19.98
C LEU A 442 5.06 27.97 -20.87
N THR A 443 5.52 27.92 -22.13
CA THR A 443 5.27 29.01 -23.08
C THR A 443 3.86 28.95 -23.65
N ALA A 444 3.31 27.76 -23.90
CA ALA A 444 1.92 27.57 -24.29
C ALA A 444 0.95 28.13 -23.24
N ALA A 445 1.20 27.86 -21.96
CA ALA A 445 0.40 28.38 -20.85
C ALA A 445 0.38 29.91 -20.79
N GLN A 446 1.47 30.56 -21.21
CA GLN A 446 1.56 32.03 -21.28
C GLN A 446 0.81 32.60 -22.49
N ILE A 447 0.84 31.90 -23.63
CA ILE A 447 0.02 32.28 -24.80
C ILE A 447 -1.48 32.10 -24.50
N GLU A 448 -1.86 31.03 -23.79
CA GLU A 448 -3.25 30.79 -23.36
C GLU A 448 -3.76 31.92 -22.44
N ASP A 449 -2.87 32.54 -21.64
CA ASP A 449 -3.17 33.73 -20.83
C ASP A 449 -3.34 35.02 -21.64
N GLY A 450 -3.25 34.95 -22.97
CA GLY A 450 -3.48 36.07 -23.88
C GLY A 450 -2.22 36.87 -24.21
N ILE A 451 -1.03 36.36 -23.87
CA ILE A 451 0.22 37.03 -24.20
C ILE A 451 0.52 36.85 -25.68
N PRO A 452 0.74 37.93 -26.44
CA PRO A 452 1.04 37.82 -27.86
C PRO A 452 2.33 37.02 -28.10
N TRP A 453 2.32 36.17 -29.12
CA TRP A 453 3.49 35.36 -29.51
C TRP A 453 4.76 36.20 -29.72
N ALA A 454 4.63 37.36 -30.36
CA ALA A 454 5.76 38.25 -30.65
C ALA A 454 6.40 38.79 -29.36
N GLU A 455 5.57 39.21 -28.40
CA GLU A 455 6.01 39.73 -27.11
C GLU A 455 6.72 38.64 -26.30
N LEU A 456 6.14 37.44 -26.21
CA LEU A 456 6.78 36.32 -25.52
C LEU A 456 8.13 35.92 -26.14
N ILE A 457 8.24 35.95 -27.47
CA ILE A 457 9.48 35.65 -28.17
C ILE A 457 10.56 36.68 -27.83
N GLU A 458 10.22 37.96 -27.80
CA GLU A 458 11.15 39.05 -27.46
C GLU A 458 11.62 38.96 -26.00
N ASP A 459 10.67 38.74 -25.07
CA ASP A 459 10.97 38.54 -23.64
C ASP A 459 11.91 37.35 -23.41
N LEU A 460 11.65 36.22 -24.07
CA LEU A 460 12.51 35.02 -23.96
C LEU A 460 13.91 35.27 -24.48
N GLN A 461 14.03 35.95 -25.63
CA GLN A 461 15.34 36.27 -26.19
C GLN A 461 16.14 37.20 -25.28
N ALA A 462 15.47 38.20 -24.69
CA ALA A 462 16.09 39.12 -23.74
C ALA A 462 16.58 38.40 -22.48
N GLU A 463 15.74 37.54 -21.90
CA GLU A 463 16.08 36.77 -20.69
C GLU A 463 17.21 35.76 -20.95
N ILE A 464 17.19 35.04 -22.07
CA ILE A 464 18.27 34.11 -22.45
C ILE A 464 19.59 34.88 -22.64
N ALA A 465 19.56 36.01 -23.36
CA ALA A 465 20.75 36.83 -23.56
C ALA A 465 21.34 37.34 -22.24
N HIS A 466 20.48 37.70 -21.27
CA HIS A 466 20.90 38.09 -19.94
C HIS A 466 21.58 36.95 -19.18
N LEU A 467 21.00 35.74 -19.18
CA LEU A 467 21.60 34.55 -18.55
C LEU A 467 22.94 34.17 -19.20
N GLU A 468 23.05 34.27 -20.53
CA GLU A 468 24.31 34.05 -21.26
C GLU A 468 25.40 35.06 -20.87
N ILE A 469 25.04 36.32 -20.58
CA ILE A 469 25.99 37.34 -20.14
C ILE A 469 26.47 37.06 -18.71
N LEU A 470 25.58 36.70 -17.80
CA LEU A 470 25.92 36.33 -16.43
C LEU A 470 26.90 35.15 -16.38
N ASP A 471 26.66 34.07 -17.12
CA ASP A 471 27.55 32.90 -17.15
C ASP A 471 28.94 33.26 -17.69
N ARG A 472 29.04 34.13 -18.71
CA ARG A 472 30.36 34.57 -19.24
C ARG A 472 31.18 35.38 -18.24
N LEU A 473 30.53 36.04 -17.29
CA LEU A 473 31.20 36.79 -16.22
C LEU A 473 31.68 35.86 -15.10
N GLU A 474 31.06 34.69 -14.91
CA GLU A 474 31.32 33.75 -13.82
C GLU A 474 32.18 32.54 -14.22
N ALA A 475 32.02 31.99 -15.42
CA ALA A 475 32.70 30.78 -15.89
C ALA A 475 33.30 31.00 -17.29
N GLY A 476 34.62 30.92 -17.40
CA GLY A 476 35.38 31.19 -18.64
C GLY A 476 34.82 30.53 -19.92
N ASP A 477 35.00 31.25 -21.02
CA ASP A 477 34.38 31.09 -22.35
C ASP A 477 34.39 29.65 -22.92
N THR A 478 33.29 28.91 -22.74
CA THR A 478 32.86 27.83 -23.65
C THR A 478 31.34 27.74 -23.67
N ALA A 479 30.71 28.41 -24.63
CA ALA A 479 29.27 28.26 -24.89
C ALA A 479 29.01 26.91 -25.57
N ASN A 480 28.49 25.93 -24.81
CA ASN A 480 28.02 24.64 -25.32
C ASN A 480 26.53 24.72 -25.68
N GLU A 481 26.09 23.99 -26.71
CA GLU A 481 24.70 23.96 -27.18
C GLU A 481 23.74 23.42 -26.10
N GLU A 482 24.20 22.53 -25.22
CA GLU A 482 23.45 22.07 -24.03
C GLU A 482 23.22 23.18 -22.99
N LYS A 483 24.24 24.02 -22.71
CA LYS A 483 24.10 25.16 -21.79
C LYS A 483 23.03 26.13 -22.29
N ARG A 484 22.98 26.35 -23.61
CA ARG A 484 21.97 27.23 -24.21
C ARG A 484 20.56 26.69 -24.03
N LYS A 485 20.33 25.39 -24.23
CA LYS A 485 19.04 24.73 -23.95
C LYS A 485 18.65 24.84 -22.48
N HIS A 486 19.63 24.71 -21.57
CA HIS A 486 19.43 24.92 -20.14
C HIS A 486 19.01 26.35 -19.81
N TYR A 487 19.66 27.38 -20.38
CA TYR A 487 19.26 28.78 -20.22
C TYR A 487 17.88 29.07 -20.79
N SER A 488 17.52 28.49 -21.94
CA SER A 488 16.18 28.62 -22.50
C SER A 488 15.09 28.11 -21.54
N LEU A 489 15.33 26.99 -20.86
CA LEU A 489 14.39 26.44 -19.88
C LEU A 489 14.31 27.31 -18.62
N ILE A 490 15.44 27.78 -18.09
CA ILE A 490 15.46 28.73 -16.95
C ILE A 490 14.74 30.03 -17.31
N ALA A 491 14.95 30.57 -18.51
CA ALA A 491 14.27 31.76 -18.99
C ALA A 491 12.74 31.56 -19.04
N CYS A 492 12.27 30.39 -19.48
CA CYS A 492 10.84 30.05 -19.45
C CYS A 492 10.30 30.04 -18.02
N PHE A 493 11.02 29.45 -17.07
CA PHE A 493 10.62 29.48 -15.65
C PHE A 493 10.57 30.90 -15.11
N ASN A 494 11.63 31.69 -15.32
CA ASN A 494 11.70 33.07 -14.84
C ASN A 494 10.53 33.91 -15.37
N LEU A 495 10.23 33.84 -16.66
CA LEU A 495 9.10 34.58 -17.25
C LEU A 495 7.75 34.10 -16.72
N SER A 496 7.54 32.79 -16.63
CA SER A 496 6.32 32.23 -16.04
C SER A 496 6.10 32.70 -14.60
N LEU A 497 7.17 32.79 -13.80
CA LEU A 497 7.11 33.28 -12.42
C LEU A 497 6.94 34.81 -12.33
N LYS A 498 7.58 35.59 -13.21
CA LYS A 498 7.43 37.06 -13.28
C LYS A 498 5.97 37.47 -13.56
N ARG A 499 5.23 36.60 -14.26
CA ARG A 499 3.82 36.79 -14.62
C ARG A 499 2.84 36.32 -13.55
N LEU A 500 3.31 35.66 -12.49
CA LEU A 500 2.49 35.38 -11.31
C LEU A 500 2.23 36.68 -10.53
N ASN A 501 1.03 36.80 -9.96
CA ASN A 501 0.78 37.86 -8.99
C ASN A 501 1.62 37.65 -7.72
N GLY A 502 1.81 38.71 -6.93
CA GLY A 502 2.68 38.66 -5.75
C GLY A 502 2.28 37.60 -4.72
N GLN A 503 1.00 37.27 -4.58
CA GLN A 503 0.53 36.22 -3.68
C GLN A 503 0.94 34.82 -4.18
N ARG A 504 0.72 34.53 -5.46
CA ARG A 504 1.02 33.23 -6.07
C ARG A 504 2.51 32.99 -6.21
N LEU A 505 3.30 34.04 -6.48
CA LEU A 505 4.76 33.93 -6.46
C LEU A 505 5.27 33.56 -5.07
N ARG A 506 4.72 34.16 -4.01
CA ARG A 506 5.02 33.75 -2.62
C ARG A 506 4.61 32.31 -2.35
N GLN A 507 3.42 31.90 -2.77
CA GLN A 507 2.94 30.52 -2.61
C GLN A 507 3.85 29.51 -3.33
N PHE A 508 4.27 29.82 -4.57
CA PHE A 508 5.24 29.02 -5.31
C PHE A 508 6.60 28.96 -4.58
N SER A 509 7.10 30.09 -4.09
CA SER A 509 8.38 30.16 -3.35
C SER A 509 8.36 29.26 -2.11
N TRP A 510 7.24 29.20 -1.39
CA TRP A 510 7.07 28.31 -0.24
C TRP A 510 7.22 26.82 -0.56
N LEU A 511 7.04 26.38 -1.81
CA LEU A 511 7.28 25.00 -2.20
C LEU A 511 8.76 24.59 -2.06
N GLY A 512 9.70 25.55 -2.09
CA GLY A 512 11.13 25.29 -1.92
C GLY A 512 11.54 24.86 -0.50
N VAL A 513 10.65 24.96 0.49
CA VAL A 513 10.92 24.51 1.88
C VAL A 513 10.75 23.00 2.02
N LEU A 514 10.11 22.37 1.03
CA LEU A 514 9.79 20.96 1.03
C LEU A 514 11.02 20.14 0.62
N PRO A 515 11.11 18.86 1.02
CA PRO A 515 12.05 17.94 0.42
C PRO A 515 11.80 17.82 -1.09
N ASP A 516 12.83 17.42 -1.83
CA ASP A 516 12.72 17.11 -3.24
C ASP A 516 11.71 15.96 -3.44
N ASP A 517 11.04 15.95 -4.59
CA ASP A 517 10.14 14.86 -5.01
C ASP A 517 8.94 14.54 -4.13
N VAL A 518 8.63 15.39 -3.15
CA VAL A 518 7.53 15.12 -2.23
C VAL A 518 6.16 15.23 -2.89
N THR A 519 5.24 14.39 -2.41
CA THR A 519 3.84 14.44 -2.82
C THR A 519 3.11 15.53 -2.05
N ILE A 520 2.54 16.49 -2.78
CA ILE A 520 1.82 17.64 -2.23
C ILE A 520 0.32 17.35 -2.25
N THR A 521 -0.30 17.28 -1.07
CA THR A 521 -1.75 17.12 -0.90
C THR A 521 -2.43 18.48 -0.69
N GLU A 522 -3.74 18.58 -0.91
CA GLU A 522 -4.49 19.82 -0.67
C GLU A 522 -4.43 20.28 0.79
N LYS A 523 -4.47 19.32 1.74
CA LYS A 523 -4.41 19.61 3.18
C LYS A 523 -3.03 20.13 3.59
N MET A 524 -1.97 19.49 3.09
CA MET A 524 -0.60 19.92 3.33
C MET A 524 -0.33 21.30 2.71
N ALA A 525 -0.82 21.56 1.49
CA ALA A 525 -0.67 22.86 0.83
C ALA A 525 -1.43 23.98 1.58
N ALA A 526 -2.60 23.67 2.16
CA ALA A 526 -3.34 24.59 3.02
C ALA A 526 -2.52 25.01 4.25
N THR A 527 -1.85 24.04 4.90
CA THR A 527 -0.92 24.33 6.01
C THR A 527 0.30 25.09 5.53
N LEU A 528 0.88 24.71 4.38
CA LEU A 528 2.06 25.38 3.81
C LEU A 528 1.79 26.84 3.51
N TRP A 529 0.61 27.19 2.98
CA TRP A 529 0.27 28.56 2.59
C TRP A 529 -0.52 29.33 3.64
N ASP A 530 -0.81 28.73 4.79
CA ASP A 530 -1.62 29.32 5.88
C ASP A 530 -2.98 29.81 5.36
N CYS A 531 -3.67 28.98 4.57
CA CYS A 531 -4.94 29.32 3.92
C CYS A 531 -5.97 28.17 4.00
N PRO A 532 -7.27 28.44 3.73
CA PRO A 532 -8.29 27.38 3.68
C PRO A 532 -8.00 26.35 2.58
N VAL A 533 -8.38 25.08 2.81
CA VAL A 533 -8.18 23.97 1.84
C VAL A 533 -8.75 24.29 0.46
N ARG A 534 -9.88 25.02 0.38
CA ARG A 534 -10.48 25.47 -0.89
C ARG A 534 -9.54 26.38 -1.68
N GLU A 535 -8.89 27.34 -1.01
CA GLU A 535 -7.95 28.26 -1.65
C GLU A 535 -6.68 27.51 -2.07
N ALA A 536 -6.15 26.64 -1.23
CA ALA A 536 -5.01 25.79 -1.56
C ALA A 536 -5.29 24.93 -2.81
N ARG A 537 -6.47 24.29 -2.88
CA ARG A 537 -6.91 23.55 -4.07
C ARG A 537 -6.92 24.41 -5.32
N GLN A 538 -7.45 25.64 -5.23
CA GLN A 538 -7.47 26.57 -6.37
C GLN A 538 -6.07 26.98 -6.81
N THR A 539 -5.17 27.27 -5.87
CA THR A 539 -3.77 27.60 -6.18
C THR A 539 -3.04 26.42 -6.80
N LEU A 540 -3.19 25.20 -6.28
CA LEU A 540 -2.60 23.98 -6.86
C LEU A 540 -3.10 23.75 -8.29
N ARG A 541 -4.41 23.86 -8.52
CA ARG A 541 -5.00 23.75 -9.87
C ARG A 541 -4.48 24.84 -10.81
N TYR A 542 -4.33 26.07 -10.31
CA TYR A 542 -3.78 27.18 -11.09
C TYR A 542 -2.31 26.96 -11.46
N LEU A 543 -1.44 26.64 -10.50
CA LEU A 543 -0.01 26.38 -10.75
C LEU A 543 0.18 25.19 -11.69
N ARG A 544 -0.64 24.13 -11.56
CA ARG A 544 -0.70 23.03 -12.52
C ARG A 544 -1.07 23.51 -13.93
N GLY A 545 -2.09 24.35 -14.06
CA GLY A 545 -2.49 24.95 -15.34
C GLY A 545 -1.42 25.89 -15.95
N LYS A 546 -0.42 26.29 -15.17
CA LYS A 546 0.76 27.04 -15.63
C LYS A 546 1.97 26.16 -15.95
N ALA A 547 1.81 24.84 -15.94
CA ALA A 547 2.91 23.87 -16.06
C ALA A 547 4.01 24.05 -14.98
N LEU A 548 3.66 24.69 -13.85
CA LEU A 548 4.56 24.88 -12.70
C LEU A 548 4.46 23.72 -11.68
N LEU A 549 3.48 22.83 -11.83
CA LEU A 549 3.31 21.61 -11.04
C LEU A 549 3.01 20.42 -11.95
N LEU A 550 3.53 19.26 -11.55
CA LEU A 550 3.23 17.96 -12.13
C LEU A 550 2.10 17.27 -11.34
N THR A 551 1.44 16.29 -11.97
CA THR A 551 0.46 15.44 -11.27
C THR A 551 1.22 14.33 -10.54
N GLY A 552 0.93 14.12 -9.26
CA GLY A 552 1.54 13.07 -8.44
C GLY A 552 0.92 11.69 -8.65
N VAL A 553 1.42 10.69 -7.93
CA VAL A 553 0.84 9.34 -7.89
C VAL A 553 -0.47 9.42 -7.10
N SER A 554 -1.59 9.14 -7.77
CA SER A 554 -2.91 9.13 -7.16
C SER A 554 -3.03 7.89 -6.27
N SER A 555 -3.08 8.07 -4.95
CA SER A 555 -3.75 7.08 -4.10
C SER A 555 -5.27 7.25 -4.28
N GLU A 556 -6.02 6.17 -4.12
CA GLU A 556 -7.38 5.91 -4.62
C GLU A 556 -8.49 6.93 -4.23
N LEU A 557 -8.16 8.03 -3.54
CA LEU A 557 -9.13 9.00 -3.03
C LEU A 557 -8.71 10.49 -3.13
N LEU A 558 -7.48 10.85 -3.56
CA LEU A 558 -7.01 12.25 -3.54
C LEU A 558 -6.11 12.61 -4.74
N THR A 559 -6.35 13.77 -5.35
CA THR A 559 -5.43 14.36 -6.34
C THR A 559 -4.19 14.88 -5.63
N SER A 560 -3.02 14.41 -6.04
CA SER A 560 -1.73 14.85 -5.51
C SER A 560 -0.91 15.58 -6.57
N TYR A 561 0.03 16.43 -6.14
CA TYR A 561 0.88 17.24 -7.00
C TYR A 561 2.36 17.04 -6.67
N ARG A 562 3.24 17.37 -7.60
CA ARG A 562 4.70 17.37 -7.41
C ARG A 562 5.32 18.58 -8.09
N VAL A 563 6.49 19.01 -7.64
CA VAL A 563 7.28 20.06 -8.29
C VAL A 563 8.38 19.38 -9.09
N HIS A 564 8.64 19.84 -10.31
CA HIS A 564 9.79 19.40 -11.08
C HIS A 564 11.07 19.94 -10.44
N ASP A 565 12.17 19.18 -10.39
CA ASP A 565 13.37 19.54 -9.59
C ASP A 565 13.92 20.93 -9.94
N LEU A 566 14.05 21.27 -11.23
CA LEU A 566 14.50 22.60 -11.64
C LEU A 566 13.59 23.75 -11.13
N LEU A 567 12.28 23.50 -11.02
CA LEU A 567 11.34 24.44 -10.43
C LEU A 567 11.44 24.46 -8.91
N HIS A 568 11.77 23.32 -8.30
CA HIS A 568 12.02 23.22 -6.86
C HIS A 568 13.30 23.97 -6.46
N ASP A 569 14.40 23.81 -7.21
CA ASP A 569 15.64 24.58 -7.05
C ASP A 569 15.37 26.09 -7.16
N LEU A 570 14.56 26.49 -8.14
CA LEU A 570 14.15 27.88 -8.30
C LEU A 570 13.29 28.36 -7.12
N ALA A 571 12.31 27.58 -6.66
CA ALA A 571 11.51 27.91 -5.49
C ALA A 571 12.38 28.04 -4.23
N ARG A 572 13.37 27.16 -4.05
CA ARG A 572 14.33 27.19 -2.95
C ARG A 572 15.20 28.43 -3.00
N ASN A 573 15.68 28.82 -4.19
CA ASN A 573 16.40 30.08 -4.37
C ASN A 573 15.51 31.28 -4.04
N LEU A 574 14.24 31.27 -4.44
CA LEU A 574 13.28 32.33 -4.13
C LEU A 574 12.96 32.47 -2.64
N LEU A 575 13.14 31.42 -1.83
CA LEU A 575 13.05 31.58 -0.37
C LEU A 575 14.14 32.52 0.17
N VAL A 576 15.36 32.40 -0.35
CA VAL A 576 16.56 33.07 0.18
C VAL A 576 16.77 34.45 -0.43
N VAL A 577 16.42 34.63 -1.71
CA VAL A 577 16.60 35.91 -2.43
C VAL A 577 15.79 37.04 -1.77
N SER A 578 16.36 38.25 -1.80
CA SER A 578 15.74 39.45 -1.24
C SER A 578 14.33 39.71 -1.80
N PRO A 579 13.37 40.16 -0.98
CA PRO A 579 12.05 40.60 -1.45
C PRO A 579 12.12 41.87 -2.30
N ASN A 580 13.22 42.63 -2.22
CA ASN A 580 13.49 43.82 -3.01
C ASN A 580 14.68 43.53 -3.94
N PRO A 581 14.44 43.14 -5.20
CA PRO A 581 15.51 42.88 -6.16
C PRO A 581 16.26 44.17 -6.53
N GLU A 582 17.56 44.06 -6.82
CA GLU A 582 18.39 45.21 -7.23
C GLU A 582 18.18 45.62 -8.69
N THR A 583 17.64 44.70 -9.50
CA THR A 583 17.33 44.92 -10.92
C THR A 583 15.94 44.40 -11.25
N ASP A 584 15.27 45.02 -12.23
CA ASP A 584 13.92 44.60 -12.70
C ASP A 584 13.89 43.17 -13.28
N TYR A 585 15.06 42.57 -13.54
CA TYR A 585 15.18 41.22 -14.07
C TYR A 585 15.17 40.12 -13.00
N GLN A 586 15.40 40.46 -11.72
CA GLN A 586 15.39 39.49 -10.63
C GLN A 586 13.99 39.32 -10.05
N LEU A 587 13.61 38.07 -9.79
CA LEU A 587 12.35 37.75 -9.12
C LEU A 587 12.44 38.14 -7.63
N PRO A 588 11.40 38.80 -7.07
CA PRO A 588 11.37 39.10 -5.65
C PRO A 588 11.19 37.80 -4.86
N GLY A 589 12.13 37.51 -3.96
CA GLY A 589 12.07 36.34 -3.08
C GLY A 589 11.38 36.63 -1.74
N LEU A 590 11.59 35.76 -0.75
CA LEU A 590 11.08 35.94 0.62
C LEU A 590 12.11 36.51 1.59
N GLY A 591 13.40 36.48 1.25
CA GLY A 591 14.50 36.92 2.12
C GLY A 591 14.65 36.12 3.40
N LEU A 592 14.21 34.85 3.40
CA LEU A 592 14.29 33.94 4.54
C LEU A 592 15.52 33.05 4.41
N SER A 593 16.24 32.84 5.51
CA SER A 593 17.14 31.70 5.58
C SER A 593 16.33 30.39 5.50
N MET A 594 16.95 29.31 5.02
CA MET A 594 16.29 28.01 4.99
C MET A 594 15.80 27.60 6.38
N ALA A 595 16.60 27.81 7.42
CA ALA A 595 16.22 27.51 8.80
C ALA A 595 14.96 28.27 9.24
N GLU A 596 14.86 29.57 8.95
CA GLU A 596 13.67 30.38 9.24
C GLU A 596 12.44 29.91 8.47
N ALA A 597 12.60 29.49 7.21
CA ALA A 597 11.50 28.92 6.43
C ALA A 597 10.96 27.62 7.06
N HIS A 598 11.83 26.69 7.48
CA HIS A 598 11.41 25.48 8.20
C HIS A 598 10.74 25.82 9.53
N GLN A 599 11.27 26.78 10.29
CA GLN A 599 10.68 27.23 11.56
C GLN A 599 9.27 27.79 11.37
N GLN A 600 9.06 28.63 10.35
CA GLN A 600 7.74 29.18 10.05
C GLN A 600 6.74 28.10 9.60
N LEU A 601 7.18 27.12 8.80
CA LEU A 601 6.32 25.99 8.44
C LEU A 601 5.90 25.18 9.67
N LEU A 602 6.85 24.88 10.56
CA LEU A 602 6.56 24.20 11.83
C LEU A 602 5.57 25.00 12.69
N GLN A 603 5.70 26.33 12.76
CA GLN A 603 4.74 27.18 13.47
C GLN A 603 3.33 27.08 12.88
N ARG A 604 3.17 26.95 11.55
CA ARG A 604 1.85 26.75 10.92
C ARG A 604 1.23 25.42 11.34
N TYR A 605 2.01 24.35 11.40
CA TYR A 605 1.55 23.07 11.94
C TYR A 605 1.22 23.16 13.43
N GLN A 606 2.04 23.85 14.24
CA GLN A 606 1.80 24.01 15.68
C GLN A 606 0.44 24.67 15.99
N ARG A 607 -0.04 25.58 15.14
CA ARG A 607 -1.37 26.20 15.31
C ARG A 607 -2.53 25.21 15.15
N GLN A 608 -2.31 24.07 14.51
CA GLN A 608 -3.32 23.03 14.28
C GLN A 608 -3.35 21.99 15.41
N ILE A 609 -2.39 22.03 16.32
CA ILE A 609 -2.31 21.15 17.49
C ILE A 609 -3.51 21.46 18.40
N ASN A 610 -4.29 20.43 18.71
CA ASN A 610 -5.39 20.55 19.66
C ASN A 610 -4.83 20.72 21.07
N ILE A 611 -4.66 21.97 21.50
CA ILE A 611 -4.40 22.27 22.91
C ILE A 611 -5.73 22.06 23.65
N SER A 612 -5.94 20.88 24.23
CA SER A 612 -6.99 20.74 25.24
C SER A 612 -6.67 21.72 26.37
N PRO A 613 -7.57 22.66 26.72
CA PRO A 613 -7.36 23.50 27.88
C PRO A 613 -7.30 22.59 29.10
N LEU A 614 -6.12 22.50 29.70
CA LEU A 614 -5.92 21.89 31.01
C LEU A 614 -6.99 22.47 31.95
N THR A 615 -7.99 21.68 32.32
CA THR A 615 -8.75 21.94 33.54
C THR A 615 -7.74 21.90 34.68
N PRO A 616 -7.54 23.00 35.44
CA PRO A 616 -6.77 22.93 36.66
C PRO A 616 -7.42 21.84 37.51
N LEU A 617 -6.63 20.87 37.99
CA LEU A 617 -7.06 19.93 39.01
C LEU A 617 -7.76 20.72 40.11
N GLU A 618 -9.09 20.64 40.15
CA GLU A 618 -9.86 21.14 41.27
C GLU A 618 -9.30 20.45 42.51
N LYS A 619 -8.83 21.27 43.45
CA LYS A 619 -8.64 20.85 44.85
C LYS A 619 -10.03 20.46 45.37
N GLY A 620 -10.40 19.21 45.13
CA GLY A 620 -11.68 18.62 45.48
C GLY A 620 -11.50 17.29 46.21
N GLY A 621 -10.54 17.23 47.13
CA GLY A 621 -10.54 16.19 48.16
C GLY A 621 -11.72 16.46 49.10
N LYS A 622 -12.91 15.95 48.75
CA LYS A 622 -13.96 15.73 49.75
C LYS A 622 -13.43 14.67 50.71
N GLU A 623 -13.17 15.09 51.93
CA GLU A 623 -13.15 14.21 53.08
C GLU A 623 -14.44 13.40 53.07
N VAL A 624 -14.33 12.11 52.80
CA VAL A 624 -15.38 11.14 53.11
C VAL A 624 -14.90 10.41 54.35
N GLU A 625 -15.34 10.89 55.51
CA GLU A 625 -15.32 10.14 56.75
C GLU A 625 -16.11 8.85 56.56
N VAL A 626 -15.44 7.70 56.71
CA VAL A 626 -16.11 6.40 56.85
C VAL A 626 -16.20 6.08 58.35
N PRO A 627 -17.40 5.89 58.92
CA PRO A 627 -17.55 5.64 60.36
C PRO A 627 -16.99 4.28 60.77
N LEU A 628 -16.20 4.30 61.85
CA LEU A 628 -15.77 3.12 62.59
C LEU A 628 -16.95 2.49 63.34
N GLU A 629 -17.32 1.26 63.00
CA GLU A 629 -18.05 0.37 63.92
C GLU A 629 -17.22 -0.87 64.27
N LYS A 630 -17.24 -1.19 65.56
CA LYS A 630 -16.42 -2.15 66.29
C LYS A 630 -17.06 -3.54 66.32
N GLY A 631 -16.24 -4.59 66.29
CA GLY A 631 -16.42 -5.74 67.19
C GLY A 631 -16.29 -7.16 66.62
N GLY A 632 -15.40 -7.96 67.25
CA GLY A 632 -15.39 -9.44 67.30
C GLY A 632 -14.48 -10.13 66.26
N LYS A 633 -13.26 -10.59 66.61
CA LYS A 633 -12.89 -11.93 67.15
C LYS A 633 -13.39 -13.09 66.27
N GLU A 634 -12.66 -14.11 65.83
CA GLU A 634 -11.31 -14.72 65.98
C GLU A 634 -11.14 -15.52 64.65
N VAL A 635 -9.98 -15.84 64.09
CA VAL A 635 -9.15 -17.03 64.40
C VAL A 635 -7.87 -16.98 63.55
N GLU A 636 -6.81 -17.50 64.16
CA GLU A 636 -5.41 -17.64 63.78
C GLU A 636 -5.09 -18.31 62.44
N VAL A 637 -3.98 -17.87 61.81
CA VAL A 637 -3.06 -18.74 61.05
C VAL A 637 -1.62 -18.41 61.50
N PRO A 638 -0.83 -19.35 62.05
CA PRO A 638 0.61 -19.19 62.32
C PRO A 638 1.44 -19.40 61.03
N LEU A 639 2.45 -18.58 60.73
CA LEU A 639 3.90 -18.81 61.02
C LEU A 639 4.39 -20.18 60.49
N GLU A 640 5.48 -20.35 59.71
CA GLU A 640 6.77 -19.64 59.64
C GLU A 640 7.66 -20.39 58.61
N LYS A 641 8.42 -19.72 57.74
CA LYS A 641 9.91 -19.78 57.55
C LYS A 641 10.22 -19.85 56.05
N GLU A 642 11.20 -19.20 55.46
CA GLU A 642 12.40 -18.52 55.97
C GLU A 642 12.86 -17.52 54.90
N ARG A 643 13.30 -16.33 55.31
CA ARG A 643 14.07 -15.38 54.49
C ARG A 643 15.34 -15.02 55.25
N SER A 644 16.36 -14.68 54.46
CA SER A 644 17.50 -13.78 54.76
C SER A 644 18.74 -14.44 55.40
N PRO A 645 19.96 -13.85 55.29
CA PRO A 645 20.26 -12.42 55.00
C PRO A 645 21.37 -12.18 53.95
N LEU A 646 21.52 -10.95 53.44
CA LEU A 646 22.55 -10.01 53.92
C LEU A 646 22.18 -8.53 53.64
N THR A 647 22.66 -7.70 54.56
CA THR A 647 22.28 -6.35 54.97
C THR A 647 23.05 -5.20 54.27
N PRO A 648 22.65 -3.93 54.50
CA PRO A 648 23.07 -2.75 53.75
C PRO A 648 24.32 -2.05 54.34
N LEU A 649 25.03 -1.28 53.50
CA LEU A 649 26.05 -0.32 53.92
C LEU A 649 25.59 1.11 53.70
N GLU A 650 25.90 1.94 54.69
CA GLU A 650 25.35 3.24 55.01
C GLU A 650 25.89 4.40 54.17
N LYS A 651 25.03 5.41 54.01
CA LYS A 651 25.27 6.86 53.92
C LYS A 651 26.71 7.36 53.77
N GLY A 652 26.95 8.13 52.71
CA GLY A 652 28.08 9.06 52.65
C GLY A 652 28.27 9.78 51.32
N GLY A 653 27.36 10.67 50.93
CA GLY A 653 27.58 11.57 49.80
C GLY A 653 26.31 12.35 49.48
N LYS A 654 26.36 13.68 49.63
CA LYS A 654 25.25 14.60 49.39
C LYS A 654 24.59 14.30 48.03
N GLU A 655 23.33 13.88 48.04
CA GLU A 655 22.44 14.14 46.92
C GLU A 655 22.40 15.66 46.76
N VAL A 656 23.05 16.14 45.71
CA VAL A 656 22.72 17.44 45.16
C VAL A 656 21.35 17.24 44.53
N GLU A 657 20.29 17.57 45.28
CA GLU A 657 19.02 17.95 44.67
C GLU A 657 19.34 19.08 43.69
N VAL A 658 19.45 18.73 42.41
CA VAL A 658 19.25 19.70 41.34
C VAL A 658 17.74 19.80 41.22
N PRO A 659 17.12 20.92 41.64
CA PRO A 659 15.70 21.12 41.44
C PRO A 659 15.53 21.32 39.93
N LEU A 660 15.09 20.29 39.22
CA LEU A 660 14.40 20.51 37.95
C LEU A 660 13.12 21.26 38.32
N SER A 661 13.11 22.56 38.05
CA SER A 661 11.97 23.44 38.25
C SER A 661 10.73 22.79 37.64
N LYS A 662 9.74 22.47 38.49
CA LYS A 662 8.35 22.26 38.09
C LYS A 662 7.86 23.58 37.45
N GLY A 663 8.04 23.69 36.14
CA GLY A 663 7.73 24.90 35.35
C GLY A 663 7.06 24.60 34.01
N ASP A 664 7.42 23.51 33.32
CA ASP A 664 6.91 23.24 31.96
C ASP A 664 6.29 21.83 31.85
N LEU A 665 5.04 21.68 32.29
CA LEU A 665 4.15 20.61 31.81
C LEU A 665 3.45 21.05 30.51
N GLY A 666 4.25 21.54 29.55
CA GLY A 666 3.81 21.86 28.19
C GLY A 666 4.51 20.92 27.22
N GLY A 667 3.92 19.75 26.98
CA GLY A 667 4.37 18.87 25.90
C GLY A 667 4.21 19.55 24.54
N SER A 668 5.03 19.17 23.57
CA SER A 668 4.96 19.71 22.21
C SER A 668 3.67 19.36 21.47
N ASN A 669 2.96 18.31 21.90
CA ASN A 669 1.68 17.80 21.39
C ASN A 669 1.63 17.52 19.88
N TRP A 670 2.79 17.37 19.24
CA TRP A 670 2.91 17.02 17.81
C TRP A 670 2.16 15.74 17.44
N HIS A 671 2.06 14.80 18.39
CA HIS A 671 1.31 13.55 18.26
C HIS A 671 -0.22 13.73 18.15
N THR A 672 -0.75 14.95 18.32
CA THR A 672 -2.18 15.25 18.16
C THR A 672 -2.55 15.78 16.77
N LEU A 673 -1.56 15.98 15.89
CA LEU A 673 -1.79 16.45 14.53
C LEU A 673 -2.55 15.41 13.71
N ALA A 674 -3.53 15.87 12.95
CA ALA A 674 -4.20 15.04 11.95
C ALA A 674 -3.24 14.66 10.82
N ASP A 675 -3.40 13.46 10.26
CA ASP A 675 -2.63 13.05 9.09
C ASP A 675 -3.09 13.80 7.83
N ASP A 676 -2.20 14.62 7.29
CA ASP A 676 -2.37 15.33 6.03
C ASP A 676 -1.69 14.61 4.85
N GLY A 677 -1.11 13.43 5.12
CA GLY A 677 -0.33 12.63 4.16
C GLY A 677 1.13 13.06 4.02
N TYR A 678 1.59 14.05 4.79
CA TYR A 678 2.93 14.63 4.67
C TYR A 678 3.67 14.66 6.01
N ILE A 679 3.08 15.30 7.03
CA ILE A 679 3.82 15.74 8.22
C ILE A 679 4.40 14.56 9.02
N TYR A 680 3.71 13.43 9.09
CA TYR A 680 4.21 12.24 9.79
C TYR A 680 5.53 11.72 9.19
N ASN A 681 5.73 11.84 7.88
CA ASN A 681 6.95 11.34 7.22
C ASN A 681 8.12 12.34 7.34
N HIS A 682 7.83 13.63 7.56
CA HIS A 682 8.81 14.70 7.41
C HIS A 682 8.96 15.61 8.63
N LEU A 683 8.21 15.41 9.72
CA LEU A 683 8.25 16.25 10.92
C LEU A 683 9.68 16.33 11.49
N LEU A 684 10.33 15.19 11.69
CA LEU A 684 11.70 15.12 12.21
C LEU A 684 12.68 15.88 11.31
N TRP A 685 12.53 15.74 9.99
CA TRP A 685 13.34 16.42 8.99
C TRP A 685 13.18 17.94 9.06
N HIS A 686 11.94 18.44 9.16
CA HIS A 686 11.71 19.88 9.35
C HIS A 686 12.27 20.40 10.67
N LEU A 687 12.13 19.65 11.77
CA LEU A 687 12.70 20.02 13.06
C LEU A 687 14.24 20.10 12.98
N GLU A 688 14.87 19.15 12.30
CA GLU A 688 16.32 19.13 12.07
C GLU A 688 16.76 20.34 11.22
N LYS A 689 16.12 20.59 10.07
CA LYS A 689 16.46 21.71 9.18
C LYS A 689 16.16 23.09 9.79
N ALA A 690 15.22 23.15 10.74
CA ALA A 690 14.95 24.33 11.55
C ALA A 690 15.97 24.56 12.68
N GLY A 691 16.90 23.63 12.91
CA GLY A 691 17.83 23.64 14.04
C GLY A 691 17.18 23.34 15.39
N GLN A 692 15.98 22.78 15.41
CA GLN A 692 15.18 22.50 16.62
C GLN A 692 15.43 21.08 17.15
N ILE A 693 16.70 20.68 17.28
CA ILE A 693 17.10 19.31 17.68
C ILE A 693 16.56 18.95 19.08
N ALA A 694 16.48 19.91 20.00
CA ALA A 694 15.88 19.68 21.32
C ALA A 694 14.40 19.24 21.24
N GLN A 695 13.63 19.75 20.27
CA GLN A 695 12.24 19.33 20.07
C GLN A 695 12.13 17.91 19.53
N ILE A 696 13.10 17.42 18.76
CA ILE A 696 13.15 16.02 18.33
C ILE A 696 13.24 15.10 19.56
N HIS A 697 14.15 15.42 20.49
CA HIS A 697 14.30 14.64 21.71
C HIS A 697 13.09 14.78 22.66
N GLN A 698 12.40 15.93 22.66
CA GLN A 698 11.17 16.14 23.41
C GLN A 698 10.00 15.33 22.83
N LEU A 699 9.80 15.35 21.51
CA LEU A 699 8.79 14.57 20.79
C LEU A 699 8.85 13.09 21.17
N LEU A 700 10.06 12.52 21.13
CA LEU A 700 10.30 11.11 21.44
C LEU A 700 10.26 10.79 22.94
N ARG A 701 10.16 11.79 23.81
CA ARG A 701 9.99 11.64 25.27
C ARG A 701 8.54 11.87 25.70
N GLU A 702 7.74 12.55 24.90
CA GLU A 702 6.42 13.04 25.29
C GLU A 702 5.49 11.88 25.68
N GLU A 703 4.89 11.98 26.87
CA GLU A 703 3.96 11.00 27.41
C GLU A 703 2.53 11.54 27.37
N THR A 704 1.57 10.69 27.02
CA THR A 704 0.13 10.99 27.10
C THR A 704 -0.33 11.01 28.56
N ALA A 705 -1.56 11.48 28.80
CA ALA A 705 -2.17 11.43 30.14
C ALA A 705 -2.26 10.00 30.73
N GLU A 706 -2.19 8.99 29.87
CA GLU A 706 -2.22 7.57 30.22
C GLU A 706 -0.81 7.00 30.50
N GLY A 707 0.25 7.80 30.33
CA GLY A 707 1.64 7.40 30.55
C GLY A 707 2.28 6.67 29.37
N HIS A 708 1.67 6.69 28.19
CA HIS A 708 2.21 6.10 26.96
C HIS A 708 3.02 7.13 26.16
N ASN A 709 4.01 6.69 25.38
CA ASN A 709 4.71 7.59 24.47
C ASN A 709 3.76 8.10 23.37
N GLY A 710 3.47 9.40 23.36
CA GLY A 710 2.44 9.99 22.50
C GLY A 710 2.71 9.80 21.02
N TRP A 711 3.97 9.99 20.59
CA TRP A 711 4.36 9.82 19.19
C TRP A 711 4.24 8.36 18.74
N TYR A 712 4.72 7.42 19.55
CA TYR A 712 4.57 5.98 19.29
C TYR A 712 3.10 5.56 19.16
N SER A 713 2.26 5.92 20.14
CA SER A 713 0.85 5.53 20.16
C SER A 713 0.09 6.07 18.95
N GLN A 714 0.42 7.28 18.50
CA GLN A 714 -0.20 7.85 17.32
C GLN A 714 0.31 7.19 16.03
N CYS A 715 1.62 6.95 15.91
CA CYS A 715 2.17 6.18 14.79
C CYS A 715 1.57 4.76 14.73
N GLU A 716 1.35 4.11 15.87
CA GLU A 716 0.71 2.78 15.94
C GLU A 716 -0.74 2.81 15.48
N ARG A 717 -1.52 3.79 15.95
CA ARG A 717 -2.94 3.97 15.57
C ARG A 717 -3.12 4.17 14.07
N GLU A 718 -2.22 4.92 13.44
CA GLU A 718 -2.22 5.17 11.99
C GLU A 718 -1.57 4.03 11.18
N GLY A 719 -1.07 2.98 11.84
CA GLY A 719 -0.40 1.84 11.19
C GLY A 719 1.02 2.15 10.67
N LYS A 720 1.64 3.24 11.14
CA LYS A 720 2.93 3.79 10.69
C LYS A 720 4.07 3.58 11.69
N THR A 721 4.10 2.49 12.46
CA THR A 721 5.14 2.21 13.49
C THR A 721 6.58 2.25 12.95
N ALA A 722 6.78 1.99 11.65
CA ALA A 722 8.09 2.11 11.00
C ALA A 722 8.66 3.54 11.06
N ILE A 723 7.80 4.57 11.01
CA ILE A 723 8.20 5.98 11.15
C ILE A 723 8.82 6.21 12.52
N PHE A 724 8.18 5.72 13.60
CA PHE A 724 8.70 5.87 14.95
C PHE A 724 10.09 5.24 15.11
N ILE A 725 10.33 4.06 14.53
CA ILE A 725 11.64 3.39 14.59
C ILE A 725 12.69 4.18 13.81
N LYS A 726 12.34 4.69 12.63
CA LYS A 726 13.19 5.59 11.82
C LYS A 726 13.56 6.84 12.62
N ASP A 727 12.59 7.43 13.32
CA ASP A 727 12.77 8.64 14.12
C ASP A 727 13.68 8.40 15.33
N VAL A 728 13.48 7.29 16.05
CA VAL A 728 14.35 6.88 17.16
C VAL A 728 15.79 6.67 16.69
N SER A 729 15.97 6.03 15.53
CA SER A 729 17.30 5.80 14.95
C SER A 729 18.00 7.10 14.55
N ARG A 730 17.28 8.02 13.89
CA ARG A 730 17.85 9.33 13.51
C ARG A 730 18.14 10.19 14.74
N ALA A 731 17.28 10.16 15.76
CA ALA A 731 17.50 10.89 16.99
C ALA A 731 18.71 10.37 17.79
N TRP A 732 18.99 9.05 17.73
CA TRP A 732 20.24 8.51 18.25
C TRP A 732 21.45 9.08 17.48
N GLN A 733 21.47 9.01 16.15
CA GLN A 733 22.57 9.57 15.35
C GLN A 733 22.83 11.05 15.68
N LEU A 734 21.78 11.87 15.78
CA LEU A 734 21.90 13.27 16.18
C LEU A 734 22.54 13.43 17.57
N ALA A 735 22.20 12.57 18.53
CA ALA A 735 22.81 12.58 19.85
C ALA A 735 24.30 12.17 19.83
N GLU A 736 24.72 11.30 18.89
CA GLU A 736 26.13 10.96 18.65
C GLU A 736 26.90 12.12 18.00
N GLU A 737 26.33 12.73 16.97
CA GLU A 737 26.91 13.88 16.27
C GLU A 737 27.18 15.05 17.24
N HIS A 738 26.25 15.32 18.18
CA HIS A 738 26.37 16.39 19.17
C HIS A 738 27.13 15.99 20.45
N PHE A 739 27.69 14.77 20.50
CA PHE A 739 28.39 14.28 21.69
C PHE A 739 29.57 15.17 22.10
N ILE A 740 30.30 15.72 21.13
CA ILE A 740 31.46 16.59 21.41
C ILE A 740 31.02 17.90 22.06
N GLU A 741 29.86 18.42 21.67
CA GLU A 741 29.33 19.71 22.12
C GLU A 741 28.69 19.64 23.50
N ASN A 742 27.95 18.56 23.80
CA ASN A 742 27.26 18.37 25.08
C ASN A 742 27.27 16.92 25.56
N LYS A 743 28.44 16.46 26.00
CA LYS A 743 28.70 15.06 26.41
C LYS A 743 27.67 14.49 27.40
N SER A 744 27.31 15.24 28.44
CA SER A 744 26.41 14.74 29.49
C SER A 744 24.99 14.51 28.99
N GLU A 745 24.48 15.42 28.16
CA GLU A 745 23.13 15.31 27.61
C GLU A 745 23.08 14.23 26.51
N SER A 746 24.07 14.23 25.62
CA SER A 746 24.21 13.20 24.58
C SER A 746 24.34 11.79 25.14
N MET A 747 25.11 11.58 26.21
CA MET A 747 25.18 10.27 26.88
C MET A 747 23.83 9.83 27.43
N GLY A 748 23.08 10.75 28.06
CA GLY A 748 21.74 10.46 28.58
C GLY A 748 20.75 10.09 27.46
N LEU A 749 20.82 10.79 26.33
CA LEU A 749 20.00 10.51 25.14
C LEU A 749 20.37 9.18 24.49
N GLN A 750 21.67 8.90 24.28
CA GLN A 750 22.14 7.64 23.73
C GLN A 750 21.74 6.45 24.61
N VAL A 751 21.88 6.55 25.94
CA VAL A 751 21.41 5.51 26.87
C VAL A 751 19.89 5.35 26.77
N ARG A 752 19.13 6.44 26.66
CA ARG A 752 17.67 6.36 26.46
C ARG A 752 17.32 5.65 25.16
N TYR A 753 17.92 6.00 24.03
CA TYR A 753 17.61 5.37 22.75
C TYR A 753 18.06 3.92 22.72
N ALA A 754 19.19 3.59 23.35
CA ALA A 754 19.58 2.22 23.59
C ALA A 754 18.52 1.48 24.45
N LEU A 755 17.99 2.11 25.52
CA LEU A 755 16.93 1.54 26.36
C LEU A 755 15.60 1.39 25.62
N ILE A 756 15.19 2.34 24.78
CA ILE A 756 13.96 2.25 23.97
C ILE A 756 14.10 1.10 22.97
N THR A 757 15.21 1.06 22.23
CA THR A 757 15.50 -0.01 21.28
C THR A 757 15.59 -1.36 21.98
N THR A 758 16.28 -1.45 23.12
CA THR A 758 16.39 -2.69 23.90
C THR A 758 15.10 -3.07 24.61
N SER A 759 14.24 -2.12 25.02
CA SER A 759 12.93 -2.42 25.63
C SER A 759 11.93 -2.91 24.60
N LEU A 760 11.92 -2.34 23.40
CA LEU A 760 11.18 -2.88 22.26
C LEU A 760 11.63 -4.32 21.96
N ASN A 761 12.95 -4.55 21.95
CA ASN A 761 13.52 -5.89 21.78
C ASN A 761 13.29 -6.82 22.98
N SER A 762 13.21 -6.30 24.22
CA SER A 762 13.09 -7.08 25.46
C SER A 762 11.64 -7.44 25.80
N LEU A 763 10.68 -6.56 25.51
CA LEU A 763 9.25 -6.89 25.49
C LEU A 763 9.00 -8.05 24.53
N ALA A 764 9.69 -8.05 23.40
CA ALA A 764 9.61 -9.14 22.46
C ALA A 764 10.27 -10.44 22.93
N ALA A 765 11.41 -10.35 23.63
CA ALA A 765 12.18 -11.51 24.12
C ALA A 765 11.65 -12.18 25.42
N ASN A 766 10.72 -11.55 26.15
CA ASN A 766 10.27 -11.99 27.48
C ASN A 766 8.86 -12.60 27.54
N ILE A 767 8.15 -12.68 26.43
CA ILE A 767 6.81 -13.31 26.39
C ILE A 767 7.00 -14.81 26.15
N PRO A 768 6.50 -15.70 27.04
CA PRO A 768 6.61 -17.15 26.84
C PRO A 768 5.94 -17.59 25.53
N PRO A 769 6.55 -18.53 24.77
CA PRO A 769 5.96 -19.12 23.56
C PRO A 769 4.49 -19.57 23.73
N GLU A 770 4.17 -20.17 24.87
CA GLU A 770 2.82 -20.65 25.18
C GLU A 770 1.84 -19.50 25.39
N LEU A 771 2.31 -18.37 25.93
CA LEU A 771 1.50 -17.17 26.09
C LEU A 771 1.25 -16.51 24.72
N ILE A 772 2.25 -16.49 23.83
CA ILE A 772 2.07 -16.00 22.45
C ILE A 772 0.99 -16.84 21.74
N ALA A 773 1.10 -18.17 21.79
CA ALA A 773 0.10 -19.06 21.19
C ALA A 773 -1.29 -18.89 21.84
N ALA A 774 -1.36 -18.72 23.16
CA ALA A 774 -2.62 -18.47 23.86
C ALA A 774 -3.27 -17.13 23.46
N LEU A 775 -2.49 -16.06 23.26
CA LEU A 775 -2.98 -14.76 22.81
C LEU A 775 -3.53 -14.83 21.38
N ILE A 776 -2.88 -15.59 20.49
CA ILE A 776 -3.37 -15.84 19.12
C ILE A 776 -4.67 -16.65 19.17
N LYS A 777 -4.69 -17.73 19.96
CA LYS A 777 -5.86 -18.61 20.10
C LYS A 777 -7.10 -17.88 20.61
N GLN A 778 -6.91 -16.86 21.46
CA GLN A 778 -8.01 -16.03 21.99
C GLN A 778 -8.33 -14.81 21.11
N GLU A 779 -7.75 -14.71 19.91
CA GLU A 779 -7.91 -13.59 18.97
C GLU A 779 -7.52 -12.22 19.55
N ILE A 780 -6.74 -12.19 20.64
CA ILE A 780 -6.19 -10.97 21.24
C ILE A 780 -5.04 -10.46 20.36
N TRP A 781 -4.21 -11.39 19.86
CA TRP A 781 -3.16 -11.13 18.88
C TRP A 781 -3.46 -11.84 17.56
N THR A 782 -3.05 -11.24 16.46
CA THR A 782 -3.05 -11.93 15.16
C THR A 782 -1.87 -12.90 15.07
N PRO A 783 -1.95 -13.97 14.25
CA PRO A 783 -0.81 -14.85 14.00
C PRO A 783 0.44 -14.11 13.52
N ALA A 784 0.29 -13.01 12.76
CA ALA A 784 1.38 -12.14 12.33
C ALA A 784 2.04 -11.38 13.49
N GLN A 785 1.25 -10.90 14.46
CA GLN A 785 1.78 -10.29 15.68
C GLN A 785 2.57 -11.32 16.48
N GLY A 786 2.03 -12.52 16.67
CA GLY A 786 2.74 -13.60 17.37
C GLY A 786 4.07 -13.97 16.70
N LEU A 787 4.08 -14.11 15.38
CA LEU A 787 5.29 -14.39 14.61
C LEU A 787 6.33 -13.27 14.70
N ALA A 788 5.91 -12.00 14.67
CA ALA A 788 6.80 -10.85 14.83
C ALA A 788 7.49 -10.84 16.21
N TYR A 789 6.77 -11.24 17.26
CA TYR A 789 7.32 -11.39 18.61
C TYR A 789 8.30 -12.56 18.71
N VAL A 790 7.96 -13.72 18.14
CA VAL A 790 8.87 -14.87 18.05
C VAL A 790 10.17 -14.49 17.34
N ARG A 791 10.09 -13.79 16.20
CA ARG A 791 11.26 -13.32 15.43
C ARG A 791 12.17 -12.37 16.21
N GLN A 792 11.60 -11.51 17.03
CA GLN A 792 12.36 -10.50 17.77
C GLN A 792 13.10 -11.08 18.99
N SER A 793 12.81 -12.34 19.39
CA SER A 793 13.61 -13.05 20.39
C SER A 793 15.04 -13.23 19.89
N GLN A 794 16.05 -12.87 20.70
CA GLN A 794 17.46 -13.11 20.42
C GLN A 794 17.94 -14.52 20.86
N ASP A 795 17.04 -15.32 21.43
CA ASP A 795 17.31 -16.66 21.93
C ASP A 795 16.76 -17.69 20.93
N ASP A 796 17.67 -18.44 20.29
CA ASP A 796 17.39 -19.49 19.30
C ASP A 796 16.39 -20.53 19.82
N LYS A 797 16.49 -20.90 21.11
CA LYS A 797 15.60 -21.88 21.73
C LYS A 797 14.18 -21.33 21.86
N LYS A 798 14.05 -20.07 22.30
CA LYS A 798 12.73 -19.41 22.37
C LYS A 798 12.15 -19.14 20.99
N GLN A 799 12.97 -18.86 19.99
CA GLN A 799 12.52 -18.75 18.60
C GLN A 799 11.96 -20.08 18.11
N ALA A 800 12.66 -21.18 18.37
CA ALA A 800 12.22 -22.52 18.01
C ALA A 800 10.92 -22.92 18.72
N GLU A 801 10.88 -22.82 20.05
CA GLU A 801 9.68 -23.10 20.86
C GLU A 801 8.51 -22.20 20.45
N GLY A 802 8.77 -20.92 20.18
CA GLY A 802 7.81 -19.95 19.67
C GLY A 802 7.21 -20.34 18.33
N LEU A 803 8.05 -20.67 17.35
CA LEU A 803 7.60 -21.10 16.02
C LEU A 803 6.77 -22.38 16.08
N MET A 804 7.20 -23.36 16.88
CA MET A 804 6.45 -24.60 17.09
C MET A 804 5.11 -24.35 17.79
N ALA A 805 5.06 -23.43 18.76
CA ALA A 805 3.82 -23.11 19.48
C ALA A 805 2.78 -22.39 18.61
N ILE A 806 3.23 -21.53 17.68
CA ILE A 806 2.33 -20.77 16.80
C ILE A 806 2.02 -21.48 15.48
N SER A 807 2.75 -22.54 15.12
CA SER A 807 2.62 -23.25 13.84
C SER A 807 1.18 -23.64 13.47
N PRO A 808 0.29 -24.07 14.40
CA PRO A 808 -1.07 -24.44 14.05
C PRO A 808 -1.95 -23.26 13.65
N TYR A 809 -1.53 -22.03 13.96
CA TYR A 809 -2.29 -20.80 13.75
C TYR A 809 -1.77 -19.96 12.57
N LEU A 810 -0.66 -20.36 11.95
CA LEU A 810 -0.07 -19.63 10.83
C LEU A 810 -0.92 -19.79 9.57
N SER A 811 -1.25 -18.67 8.92
CA SER A 811 -1.87 -18.68 7.59
C SER A 811 -0.82 -18.99 6.52
N PRO A 812 -1.22 -19.50 5.34
CA PRO A 812 -0.30 -19.77 4.23
C PRO A 812 0.62 -18.60 3.87
N THR A 813 0.11 -17.37 3.99
CA THR A 813 0.84 -16.12 3.76
C THR A 813 1.97 -15.82 4.76
N LEU A 814 1.95 -16.41 5.95
CA LEU A 814 2.95 -16.20 7.01
C LEU A 814 3.98 -17.33 7.10
N LEU A 815 3.74 -18.45 6.39
CA LEU A 815 4.65 -19.59 6.37
C LEU A 815 6.05 -19.21 5.82
N PRO A 816 6.22 -18.38 4.76
CA PRO A 816 7.55 -18.00 4.28
C PRO A 816 8.35 -17.24 5.33
N GLU A 817 7.68 -16.37 6.10
CA GLU A 817 8.31 -15.64 7.20
C GLU A 817 8.68 -16.57 8.36
N ALA A 818 7.80 -17.50 8.74
CA ALA A 818 8.11 -18.52 9.75
C ALA A 818 9.32 -19.39 9.35
N LEU A 819 9.43 -19.74 8.07
CA LEU A 819 10.56 -20.49 7.53
C LEU A 819 11.84 -19.65 7.44
N ALA A 820 11.74 -18.34 7.21
CA ALA A 820 12.86 -17.40 7.30
C ALA A 820 13.36 -17.25 8.73
N VAL A 821 12.45 -17.22 9.73
CA VAL A 821 12.84 -17.24 11.14
C VAL A 821 13.52 -18.57 11.47
N ALA A 822 12.96 -19.71 11.03
CA ALA A 822 13.59 -21.02 11.21
C ALA A 822 15.01 -21.06 10.61
N ARG A 823 15.21 -20.53 9.39
CA ARG A 823 16.53 -20.41 8.75
C ARG A 823 17.50 -19.56 9.56
N GLY A 824 17.01 -18.54 10.26
CA GLY A 824 17.80 -17.62 11.08
C GLY A 824 18.27 -18.19 12.43
N ILE A 825 17.73 -19.34 12.86
CA ILE A 825 18.12 -20.00 14.11
C ILE A 825 19.57 -20.49 13.97
N GLY A 826 20.46 -19.97 14.81
CA GLY A 826 21.89 -20.32 14.79
C GLY A 826 22.16 -21.78 15.14
N ASP A 827 21.46 -22.31 16.15
CA ASP A 827 21.51 -23.72 16.55
C ASP A 827 20.89 -24.65 15.48
N GLU A 828 21.73 -25.52 14.91
CA GLU A 828 21.36 -26.41 13.81
C GLU A 828 20.42 -27.55 14.22
N TYR A 829 20.47 -27.99 15.48
CA TYR A 829 19.56 -28.99 16.03
C TYR A 829 18.15 -28.41 16.14
N LEU A 830 18.03 -27.23 16.75
CA LEU A 830 16.75 -26.52 16.88
C LEU A 830 16.16 -26.16 15.51
N ARG A 831 17.01 -25.83 14.54
CA ARG A 831 16.58 -25.60 13.15
C ARG A 831 15.94 -26.83 12.51
N ALA A 832 16.54 -28.01 12.70
CA ALA A 832 15.97 -29.28 12.21
C ALA A 832 14.65 -29.64 12.90
N GLU A 833 14.56 -29.40 14.21
CA GLU A 833 13.35 -29.63 15.01
C GLU A 833 12.20 -28.73 14.54
N VAL A 834 12.45 -27.44 14.32
CA VAL A 834 11.46 -26.49 13.82
C VAL A 834 10.99 -26.86 12.41
N LEU A 835 11.88 -27.27 11.50
CA LEU A 835 11.49 -27.73 10.17
C LEU A 835 10.53 -28.92 10.25
N THR A 836 10.80 -29.85 11.17
CA THR A 836 9.93 -31.01 11.41
C THR A 836 8.58 -30.59 11.98
N GLY A 837 8.56 -29.68 12.95
CA GLY A 837 7.33 -29.17 13.57
C GLY A 837 6.49 -28.29 12.65
N LEU A 838 7.11 -27.60 11.69
CA LEU A 838 6.42 -26.81 10.67
C LEU A 838 5.92 -27.67 9.51
N ALA A 839 6.57 -28.80 9.19
CA ALA A 839 6.29 -29.64 8.02
C ALA A 839 4.78 -29.92 7.76
N PRO A 840 3.94 -30.24 8.75
CA PRO A 840 2.51 -30.46 8.55
C PRO A 840 1.74 -29.23 8.03
N HIS A 841 2.30 -28.05 8.23
CA HIS A 841 1.71 -26.75 7.91
C HIS A 841 2.37 -26.06 6.71
N LEU A 842 3.34 -26.68 6.03
CA LEU A 842 4.14 -26.05 4.96
C LEU A 842 3.78 -26.42 3.49
N PRO A 843 2.57 -26.87 3.12
CA PRO A 843 2.34 -27.54 1.83
C PRO A 843 2.72 -26.70 0.58
N GLU A 844 2.71 -25.38 0.67
CA GLU A 844 3.03 -24.47 -0.43
C GLU A 844 4.53 -24.08 -0.51
N ILE A 845 5.32 -24.30 0.56
CA ILE A 845 6.73 -23.85 0.66
C ILE A 845 7.71 -24.97 1.08
N LEU A 846 7.34 -26.21 0.78
CA LEU A 846 8.23 -27.38 0.95
C LEU A 846 9.54 -27.30 0.15
N PRO A 847 9.62 -26.69 -1.05
CA PRO A 847 10.91 -26.49 -1.74
C PRO A 847 11.88 -25.65 -0.89
N GLU A 848 11.40 -24.55 -0.32
CA GLU A 848 12.19 -23.68 0.52
C GLU A 848 12.58 -24.35 1.84
N ALA A 849 11.72 -25.21 2.39
CA ALA A 849 12.02 -26.04 3.56
C ALA A 849 13.17 -27.03 3.29
N LEU A 850 13.19 -27.66 2.10
CA LEU A 850 14.29 -28.53 1.67
C LEU A 850 15.60 -27.77 1.50
N GLU A 851 15.56 -26.53 1.01
CA GLU A 851 16.77 -25.67 0.96
C GLU A 851 17.29 -25.32 2.36
N VAL A 852 16.41 -25.07 3.33
CA VAL A 852 16.84 -24.87 4.72
C VAL A 852 17.45 -26.14 5.28
N ALA A 853 16.84 -27.31 5.05
CA ALA A 853 17.40 -28.60 5.45
C ALA A 853 18.78 -28.85 4.81
N ARG A 854 18.94 -28.54 3.51
CA ARG A 854 20.23 -28.63 2.79
C ARG A 854 21.29 -27.73 3.41
N GLY A 855 20.91 -26.54 3.88
CA GLY A 855 21.81 -25.57 4.52
C GLY A 855 22.23 -25.90 5.95
N ILE A 856 21.74 -27.00 6.55
CA ILE A 856 22.19 -27.48 7.86
C ILE A 856 23.58 -28.09 7.70
N GLY A 857 24.57 -27.54 8.41
CA GLY A 857 25.97 -27.98 8.34
C GLY A 857 26.18 -29.38 8.92
N ASP A 858 25.68 -29.62 10.13
CA ASP A 858 25.73 -30.91 10.80
C ASP A 858 24.89 -31.95 10.04
N GLU A 859 25.58 -33.02 9.66
CA GLU A 859 25.04 -34.07 8.81
C GLU A 859 23.99 -34.93 9.50
N SER A 860 24.04 -35.04 10.83
CA SER A 860 23.04 -35.74 11.64
C SER A 860 21.72 -34.97 11.63
N TYR A 861 21.77 -33.68 11.94
CA TYR A 861 20.57 -32.83 11.99
C TYR A 861 19.98 -32.61 10.59
N ARG A 862 20.82 -32.60 9.54
CA ARG A 862 20.35 -32.61 8.16
C ARG A 862 19.56 -33.88 7.82
N ALA A 863 20.01 -35.05 8.27
CA ALA A 863 19.28 -36.31 8.08
C ALA A 863 17.96 -36.34 8.86
N GLU A 864 17.94 -35.80 10.09
CA GLU A 864 16.73 -35.66 10.90
C GLU A 864 15.70 -34.73 10.24
N ALA A 865 16.12 -33.57 9.75
CA ALA A 865 15.26 -32.63 9.04
C ALA A 865 14.63 -33.27 7.78
N LEU A 866 15.42 -34.02 6.99
CA LEU A 866 14.90 -34.75 5.83
C LEU A 866 13.86 -35.80 6.24
N THR A 867 14.11 -36.52 7.33
CA THR A 867 13.18 -37.53 7.86
C THR A 867 11.87 -36.90 8.32
N GLY A 868 11.93 -35.73 8.97
CA GLY A 868 10.75 -34.98 9.40
C GLY A 868 9.94 -34.39 8.25
N LEU A 869 10.60 -33.99 7.17
CA LEU A 869 9.94 -33.44 5.98
C LEU A 869 9.31 -34.53 5.09
N ALA A 870 9.92 -35.72 5.03
CA ALA A 870 9.55 -36.81 4.12
C ALA A 870 8.04 -37.12 4.04
N PRO A 871 7.28 -37.19 5.15
CA PRO A 871 5.85 -37.49 5.11
C PRO A 871 4.97 -36.44 4.41
N HIS A 872 5.51 -35.23 4.24
CA HIS A 872 4.78 -34.08 3.72
C HIS A 872 5.20 -33.70 2.30
N LEU A 873 6.28 -34.29 1.77
CA LEU A 873 6.81 -33.94 0.45
C LEU A 873 5.92 -34.46 -0.70
N PRO A 874 5.54 -33.61 -1.68
CA PRO A 874 4.92 -34.07 -2.91
C PRO A 874 5.93 -34.85 -3.78
N GLU A 875 5.43 -35.73 -4.64
CA GLU A 875 6.28 -36.58 -5.52
C GLU A 875 7.29 -35.79 -6.35
N SER A 876 6.97 -34.54 -6.72
CA SER A 876 7.86 -33.66 -7.49
C SER A 876 9.13 -33.23 -6.74
N LEU A 877 9.13 -33.26 -5.40
CA LEU A 877 10.24 -32.81 -4.55
C LEU A 877 11.05 -33.97 -3.95
N LEU A 878 10.55 -35.20 -4.03
CA LEU A 878 11.26 -36.39 -3.57
C LEU A 878 12.62 -36.65 -4.28
N PRO A 879 12.81 -36.34 -5.58
CA PRO A 879 14.13 -36.46 -6.21
C PRO A 879 15.15 -35.51 -5.56
N GLU A 880 14.72 -34.30 -5.22
CA GLU A 880 15.56 -33.31 -4.58
C GLU A 880 15.94 -33.72 -3.14
N ALA A 881 15.00 -34.29 -2.39
CA ALA A 881 15.28 -34.86 -1.08
C ALA A 881 16.29 -36.03 -1.15
N LEU A 882 16.21 -36.87 -2.18
CA LEU A 882 17.18 -37.94 -2.44
C LEU A 882 18.58 -37.40 -2.79
N GLU A 883 18.68 -36.31 -3.54
CA GLU A 883 19.97 -35.64 -3.79
C GLU A 883 20.58 -35.06 -2.51
N ILE A 884 19.77 -34.45 -1.63
CA ILE A 884 20.25 -33.95 -0.33
C ILE A 884 20.73 -35.13 0.53
N ALA A 885 19.98 -36.23 0.57
CA ALA A 885 20.40 -37.46 1.27
C ALA A 885 21.72 -37.99 0.70
N ARG A 886 21.86 -38.07 -0.63
CA ARG A 886 23.11 -38.49 -1.31
C ARG A 886 24.30 -37.60 -0.94
N GLY A 887 24.08 -36.30 -0.77
CA GLY A 887 25.10 -35.31 -0.39
C GLY A 887 25.57 -35.39 1.07
N ILE A 888 24.97 -36.24 1.90
CA ILE A 888 25.42 -36.46 3.29
C ILE A 888 26.73 -37.25 3.30
N GLY A 889 27.82 -36.65 3.77
CA GLY A 889 29.16 -37.25 3.77
C GLY A 889 29.27 -38.47 4.66
N ASN A 890 28.77 -38.40 5.89
CA ASN A 890 28.71 -39.50 6.84
C ASN A 890 27.72 -40.57 6.38
N GLU A 891 28.22 -41.78 6.21
CA GLU A 891 27.51 -42.89 5.61
C GLU A 891 26.38 -43.45 6.50
N ASP A 892 26.50 -43.33 7.82
CA ASP A 892 25.44 -43.72 8.75
C ASP A 892 24.29 -42.71 8.71
N TYR A 893 24.58 -41.41 8.72
CA TYR A 893 23.53 -40.38 8.56
C TYR A 893 22.87 -40.42 7.17
N ARG A 894 23.62 -40.77 6.13
CA ARG A 894 23.08 -41.02 4.78
C ARG A 894 22.10 -42.18 4.77
N ALA A 895 22.44 -43.29 5.41
CA ALA A 895 21.52 -44.42 5.60
C ALA A 895 20.31 -44.02 6.46
N GLY A 896 20.48 -43.13 7.44
CA GLY A 896 19.42 -42.54 8.25
C GLY A 896 18.40 -41.77 7.40
N ALA A 897 18.87 -40.83 6.58
CA ALA A 897 18.01 -40.07 5.68
C ALA A 897 17.25 -40.97 4.67
N LEU A 898 17.91 -42.01 4.13
CA LEU A 898 17.25 -42.99 3.26
C LEU A 898 16.16 -43.78 4.00
N THR A 899 16.38 -44.11 5.27
CA THR A 899 15.38 -44.80 6.11
C THR A 899 14.12 -43.94 6.26
N GLY A 900 14.30 -42.63 6.49
CA GLY A 900 13.17 -41.69 6.60
C GLY A 900 12.43 -41.45 5.28
N LEU A 901 13.14 -41.46 4.14
CA LEU A 901 12.54 -41.21 2.83
C LEU A 901 11.84 -42.46 2.24
N ALA A 902 12.36 -43.66 2.50
CA ALA A 902 11.91 -44.90 1.86
C ALA A 902 10.39 -45.12 1.86
N PRO A 903 9.64 -44.87 2.95
CA PRO A 903 8.19 -45.08 2.99
C PRO A 903 7.38 -44.17 2.07
N HIS A 904 7.98 -43.07 1.60
CA HIS A 904 7.30 -42.01 0.85
C HIS A 904 7.70 -41.97 -0.64
N LEU A 905 8.64 -42.82 -1.07
CA LEU A 905 9.13 -42.82 -2.44
C LEU A 905 8.18 -43.55 -3.42
N PRO A 906 7.83 -42.94 -4.57
CA PRO A 906 7.13 -43.63 -5.65
C PRO A 906 8.05 -44.64 -6.35
N GLU A 907 7.47 -45.65 -6.99
CA GLU A 907 8.21 -46.71 -7.68
C GLU A 907 9.25 -46.20 -8.70
N SER A 908 8.99 -45.03 -9.31
CA SER A 908 9.89 -44.39 -10.27
C SER A 908 11.23 -43.93 -9.66
N LEU A 909 11.27 -43.63 -8.36
CA LEU A 909 12.46 -43.12 -7.66
C LEU A 909 13.19 -44.19 -6.83
N LEU A 910 12.60 -45.37 -6.66
CA LEU A 910 13.24 -46.49 -5.96
C LEU A 910 14.56 -46.99 -6.60
N PRO A 911 14.75 -47.00 -7.95
CA PRO A 911 16.06 -47.31 -8.53
C PRO A 911 17.14 -46.33 -8.09
N GLU A 912 16.78 -45.05 -7.95
CA GLU A 912 17.69 -44.01 -7.54
C GLU A 912 18.04 -44.13 -6.05
N ALA A 913 17.06 -44.39 -5.19
CA ALA A 913 17.29 -44.67 -3.77
C ALA A 913 18.18 -45.92 -3.56
N LEU A 914 17.95 -46.98 -4.34
CA LEU A 914 18.80 -48.17 -4.33
C LEU A 914 20.24 -47.86 -4.80
N ALA A 915 20.41 -46.96 -5.77
CA ALA A 915 21.73 -46.49 -6.19
C ALA A 915 22.43 -45.68 -5.08
N VAL A 916 21.70 -44.85 -4.32
CA VAL A 916 22.26 -44.16 -3.14
C VAL A 916 22.70 -45.17 -2.09
N ALA A 917 21.87 -46.17 -1.77
CA ALA A 917 22.23 -47.25 -0.83
C ALA A 917 23.45 -48.04 -1.29
N ARG A 918 23.55 -48.35 -2.59
CA ARG A 918 24.73 -49.01 -3.18
C ARG A 918 26.00 -48.16 -3.07
N GLY A 919 25.87 -46.84 -3.15
CA GLY A 919 26.97 -45.88 -3.03
C GLY A 919 27.50 -45.67 -1.61
N ILE A 920 26.90 -46.29 -0.60
CA ILE A 920 27.38 -46.27 0.79
C ILE A 920 28.57 -47.23 0.92
N GLY A 921 29.75 -46.71 1.28
CA GLY A 921 30.97 -47.50 1.45
C GLY A 921 30.95 -48.39 2.70
N ASP A 922 30.54 -47.83 3.84
CA ASP A 922 30.38 -48.50 5.12
C ASP A 922 29.34 -49.62 5.00
N GLU A 923 29.79 -50.83 5.27
CA GLU A 923 29.04 -52.04 4.99
C GLU A 923 27.86 -52.22 5.95
N SER A 924 27.98 -51.74 7.19
CA SER A 924 26.92 -51.73 8.19
C SER A 924 25.79 -50.79 7.78
N SER A 925 26.14 -49.56 7.41
CA SER A 925 25.19 -48.52 6.96
C SER A 925 24.52 -48.92 5.64
N ARG A 926 25.26 -49.56 4.73
CA ARG A 926 24.72 -50.12 3.49
C ARG A 926 23.71 -51.24 3.76
N ALA A 927 24.01 -52.16 4.68
CA ALA A 927 23.09 -53.23 5.08
C ALA A 927 21.81 -52.67 5.71
N ARG A 928 21.92 -51.64 6.56
CA ARG A 928 20.78 -50.95 7.17
C ARG A 928 19.91 -50.28 6.10
N ALA A 929 20.51 -49.49 5.20
CA ALA A 929 19.76 -48.84 4.12
C ALA A 929 19.03 -49.84 3.20
N LEU A 930 19.64 -50.98 2.89
CA LEU A 930 18.99 -52.05 2.10
C LEU A 930 17.82 -52.69 2.83
N THR A 931 17.97 -52.93 4.14
CA THR A 931 16.91 -53.52 4.97
C THR A 931 15.68 -52.62 5.00
N GLU A 932 15.87 -51.32 5.16
CA GLU A 932 14.77 -50.34 5.24
C GLU A 932 14.15 -50.04 3.86
N LEU A 933 14.90 -50.17 2.77
CA LEU A 933 14.34 -50.04 1.41
C LEU A 933 13.55 -51.28 0.98
N ALA A 934 13.91 -52.47 1.47
CA ALA A 934 13.37 -53.75 1.03
C ALA A 934 11.83 -53.84 0.98
N PRO A 935 11.07 -53.32 1.97
CA PRO A 935 9.61 -53.39 1.96
C PRO A 935 8.94 -52.58 0.85
N HIS A 936 9.67 -51.61 0.28
CA HIS A 936 9.16 -50.67 -0.71
C HIS A 936 9.56 -51.04 -2.15
N LEU A 937 10.53 -51.96 -2.34
CA LEU A 937 11.06 -52.30 -3.67
C LEU A 937 10.09 -53.17 -4.50
N PRO A 938 9.82 -52.82 -5.77
CA PRO A 938 9.09 -53.67 -6.70
C PRO A 938 9.91 -54.90 -7.10
N GLU A 939 9.24 -55.97 -7.52
CA GLU A 939 9.89 -57.24 -7.91
C GLU A 939 10.99 -57.08 -8.97
N SER A 940 10.90 -56.06 -9.82
CA SER A 940 11.89 -55.75 -10.85
C SER A 940 13.25 -55.29 -10.30
N LEU A 941 13.28 -54.68 -9.10
CA LEU A 941 14.50 -54.14 -8.48
C LEU A 941 15.10 -55.06 -7.42
N LEU A 942 14.36 -56.07 -6.96
CA LEU A 942 14.84 -57.05 -5.99
C LEU A 942 16.09 -57.85 -6.44
N PRO A 943 16.26 -58.23 -7.73
CA PRO A 943 17.52 -58.83 -8.19
C PRO A 943 18.72 -57.90 -8.01
N GLU A 944 18.54 -56.58 -8.24
CA GLU A 944 19.61 -55.60 -8.06
C GLU A 944 19.92 -55.41 -6.57
N ALA A 945 18.90 -55.30 -5.72
CA ALA A 945 19.09 -55.20 -4.26
C ALA A 945 19.80 -56.44 -3.69
N LEU A 946 19.47 -57.64 -4.18
CA LEU A 946 20.15 -58.88 -3.82
C LEU A 946 21.62 -58.90 -4.29
N ALA A 947 21.92 -58.30 -5.45
CA ALA A 947 23.30 -58.13 -5.92
C ALA A 947 24.08 -57.13 -5.04
N VAL A 948 23.45 -56.05 -4.56
CA VAL A 948 24.08 -55.13 -3.59
C VAL A 948 24.36 -55.84 -2.27
N ALA A 949 23.41 -56.65 -1.76
CA ALA A 949 23.62 -57.46 -0.55
C ALA A 949 24.76 -58.48 -0.72
N ARG A 950 24.84 -59.18 -1.86
CA ARG A 950 25.96 -60.08 -2.19
C ARG A 950 27.31 -59.35 -2.17
N GLY A 951 27.34 -58.08 -2.57
CA GLY A 951 28.54 -57.25 -2.60
C GLY A 951 29.05 -56.79 -1.23
N ILE A 952 28.32 -57.06 -0.13
CA ILE A 952 28.76 -56.78 1.23
C ILE A 952 29.82 -57.81 1.66
N GLY A 953 31.04 -57.34 1.98
CA GLY A 953 32.18 -58.19 2.31
C GLY A 953 32.06 -58.83 3.69
N TYR A 954 31.74 -58.03 4.71
CA TYR A 954 31.60 -58.47 6.09
C TYR A 954 30.36 -59.33 6.28
N GLU A 955 30.56 -60.53 6.83
CA GLU A 955 29.58 -61.60 6.79
C GLU A 955 28.32 -61.29 7.61
N SER A 956 28.45 -60.67 8.78
CA SER A 956 27.31 -60.32 9.63
C SER A 956 26.42 -59.22 9.02
N TYR A 957 27.00 -58.24 8.32
CA TYR A 957 26.23 -57.20 7.63
C TYR A 957 25.58 -57.73 6.37
N ARG A 958 26.25 -58.66 5.67
CA ARG A 958 25.65 -59.40 4.56
C ARG A 958 24.45 -60.23 5.04
N ALA A 959 24.58 -60.91 6.18
CA ALA A 959 23.47 -61.62 6.81
C ALA A 959 22.30 -60.67 7.12
N THR A 960 22.58 -59.55 7.79
CA THR A 960 21.58 -58.52 8.12
C THR A 960 20.80 -58.04 6.89
N ALA A 961 21.51 -57.71 5.80
CA ALA A 961 20.88 -57.29 4.55
C ALA A 961 20.02 -58.39 3.90
N LEU A 962 20.47 -59.65 3.96
CA LEU A 962 19.70 -60.80 3.46
C LEU A 962 18.45 -61.05 4.30
N THR A 963 18.55 -60.97 5.62
CA THR A 963 17.41 -61.10 6.54
C THR A 963 16.36 -60.01 6.27
N GLY A 964 16.79 -58.77 5.98
CA GLY A 964 15.91 -57.67 5.61
C GLY A 964 15.23 -57.85 4.25
N LEU A 965 15.95 -58.37 3.24
CA LEU A 965 15.42 -58.58 1.89
C LEU A 965 14.52 -59.82 1.77
N ALA A 966 14.82 -60.88 2.52
CA ALA A 966 14.19 -62.20 2.36
C ALA A 966 12.65 -62.20 2.40
N PRO A 967 11.96 -61.45 3.28
CA PRO A 967 10.50 -61.40 3.33
C PRO A 967 9.86 -60.87 2.05
N HIS A 968 10.61 -60.11 1.24
CA HIS A 968 10.11 -59.42 0.05
C HIS A 968 10.51 -60.09 -1.26
N LEU A 969 11.40 -61.10 -1.22
CA LEU A 969 11.88 -61.78 -2.42
C LEU A 969 10.82 -62.72 -3.04
N PRO A 970 10.61 -62.68 -4.37
CA PRO A 970 9.78 -63.66 -5.06
C PRO A 970 10.44 -65.04 -5.03
N ILE A 971 9.61 -66.09 -5.14
CA ILE A 971 10.05 -67.49 -5.10
C ILE A 971 11.18 -67.79 -6.11
N SER A 972 11.23 -67.09 -7.23
CA SER A 972 12.27 -67.21 -8.25
C SER A 972 13.66 -66.78 -7.79
N LEU A 973 13.77 -65.85 -6.83
CA LEU A 973 15.03 -65.31 -6.32
C LEU A 973 15.48 -65.96 -4.99
N LEU A 974 14.58 -66.68 -4.30
CA LEU A 974 14.91 -67.38 -3.05
C LEU A 974 16.08 -68.38 -3.19
N PRO A 975 16.21 -69.18 -4.28
CA PRO A 975 17.37 -70.06 -4.45
C PRO A 975 18.70 -69.29 -4.53
N GLU A 976 18.69 -68.12 -5.17
CA GLU A 976 19.89 -67.28 -5.28
C GLU A 976 20.26 -66.64 -3.94
N ALA A 977 19.28 -66.12 -3.19
CA ALA A 977 19.49 -65.59 -1.85
C ALA A 977 20.02 -66.67 -0.89
N LEU A 978 19.49 -67.88 -0.99
CA LEU A 978 19.90 -69.01 -0.16
C LEU A 978 21.32 -69.50 -0.50
N GLU A 979 21.75 -69.41 -1.77
CA GLU A 979 23.15 -69.64 -2.15
C GLU A 979 24.09 -68.56 -1.58
N ILE A 980 23.67 -67.29 -1.54
CA ILE A 980 24.45 -66.20 -0.92
C ILE A 980 24.57 -66.43 0.60
N ALA A 981 23.47 -66.80 1.27
CA ALA A 981 23.48 -67.12 2.70
C ALA A 981 24.40 -68.34 2.99
N ARG A 982 24.33 -69.40 2.19
CA ARG A 982 25.19 -70.59 2.32
C ARG A 982 26.68 -70.28 2.18
N ALA A 983 27.02 -69.26 1.39
CA ALA A 983 28.40 -68.82 1.18
C ALA A 983 28.99 -68.05 2.38
N ILE A 984 28.18 -67.75 3.41
CA ILE A 984 28.65 -67.16 4.68
C ILE A 984 29.44 -68.20 5.48
N GLY A 985 30.69 -67.86 5.82
CA GLY A 985 31.61 -68.71 6.56
C GLY A 985 31.27 -68.83 8.04
N ASP A 986 30.92 -67.72 8.67
CA ASP A 986 30.50 -67.68 10.08
C ASP A 986 29.19 -68.46 10.29
N LYS A 987 29.18 -69.29 11.33
CA LYS A 987 28.05 -70.20 11.56
C LYS A 987 26.84 -69.47 12.14
N SER A 988 27.05 -68.44 12.95
CA SER A 988 25.96 -67.65 13.54
C SER A 988 25.30 -66.80 12.45
N ASP A 989 26.09 -66.05 11.70
CA ASP A 989 25.61 -65.17 10.63
C ASP A 989 24.91 -65.96 9.51
N ARG A 990 25.41 -67.15 9.16
CA ARG A 990 24.74 -68.05 8.19
C ARG A 990 23.42 -68.63 8.69
N VAL A 991 23.23 -68.74 10.01
CA VAL A 991 21.96 -69.25 10.57
C VAL A 991 20.94 -68.12 10.71
N GLU A 992 21.41 -66.89 10.89
CA GLU A 992 20.59 -65.67 10.91
C GLU A 992 20.11 -65.26 9.52
N ALA A 993 20.98 -65.38 8.51
CA ALA A 993 20.66 -65.22 7.08
C ALA A 993 19.84 -66.40 6.54
#